data_AF-Q90YX2-F1
#
_entry.id   AF-Q90YX2-F1
#
_cell.length_a   1.000
_cell.length_b   1.000
_cell.length_c   1.000
_cell.angle_alpha   90.00
_cell.angle_beta   90.00
_cell.angle_gamma   90.00
#
_symmetry.space_group_name_H-M   'P 1'
#
loop_
_entity.id
_entity.type
_entity.pdbx_description
1 polymer ?
#
loop_
_entity_poly.entity_id
_entity_poly.type
_entity_poly.pdbx_seq_one_letter_code
_entity_poly.pdbx_strand_id
1 'polypeptide(L)'
;MGGSTAGMGVPVYLINPAMIARIFLFGCSLFVPSDSALLQDFPGSVSCHDHEIMLRKPKGVRWSAWQKLHVVDSTGVQILGCGDLVNSKKLVIPDKCTKEEEGRRVLYLALNETAEWNTLIYRVVCNDVQADDILGGPVVNCSQDFMSVTFPRTLPPFEDEGVFAPIQPYYWTLTIADNTQTLKLNVKQAKDNGYVLTSDASNLMVRAYYNATGIKLLTMNNQNLYKGNLKLSCQTRTPNIVVEASMICYQGPPTCNDTHMTIIMPAFGGTLIGVTLNNVDIPFSTYALQRNGITLDTRNGFRFYIDKNFMKIDTKTGGYTRYYASLILLFRVDGTTIPMPISPECPASHNPVSTLCSQDGYMTIEVLAAATQPILNLDTVRLADGKCQPTTRTNSMLIYNVPLNSCGTMLKFVGNKVIYENEIHALWKDSPPSRISRDSEYRLTIQCSYDSSAAATMIVNVVTGPTLASAKTNGPLSLVLNMFQDNSYTTMYGIGQYPIVKTLRDPIYLEVQLLSRNDPNIKLVLDDCWATTSQDPNSLPQWKVVVDGCKRPQDNYQTVFHPVYGVALPSYRKRFEVKTFAFVSNGQASTNLIYFYCSAVVCNTLAPDSPLCSKTCTMSRKRRDEIHTDKDSTLVSLPGPIIILEAEKSLRYEDLQNDDVDHLAVGLLSVIVVIAVSVLAVILSSVFKWNSKCGRP
;
A
#
# COMPACT_ATOMS: atom_id res chain seq x y z
N MET A 1 25.15 -73.06 26.02
CA MET A 1 26.09 -71.91 25.99
C MET A 1 26.71 -71.89 24.60
N GLY A 2 26.62 -70.89 23.75
CA GLY A 2 25.83 -69.65 23.65
C GLY A 2 25.82 -69.31 22.14
N GLY A 3 24.75 -68.71 21.63
CA GLY A 3 24.58 -68.49 20.18
C GLY A 3 23.69 -67.27 19.90
N SER A 4 23.61 -66.74 18.68
CA SER A 4 24.34 -67.06 17.45
C SER A 4 24.15 -65.92 16.43
N THR A 5 25.18 -65.73 15.62
CA THR A 5 25.25 -65.28 14.22
C THR A 5 23.96 -65.50 13.39
N ALA A 6 23.46 -64.54 12.61
CA ALA A 6 23.91 -64.02 11.30
C ALA A 6 23.62 -64.93 10.07
N GLY A 7 23.17 -64.29 8.98
CA GLY A 7 23.15 -64.77 7.59
C GLY A 7 21.75 -64.82 6.97
N MET A 8 21.49 -64.55 5.69
CA MET A 8 22.21 -63.98 4.54
C MET A 8 21.20 -63.95 3.35
N GLY A 9 21.27 -62.98 2.42
CA GLY A 9 20.90 -63.15 0.98
C GLY A 9 19.46 -62.88 0.46
N VAL A 10 19.17 -61.66 -0.06
CA VAL A 10 19.04 -61.25 -1.50
C VAL A 10 18.31 -62.22 -2.50
N PRO A 11 17.53 -61.81 -3.55
CA PRO A 11 16.72 -60.59 -3.81
C PRO A 11 15.46 -60.73 -4.78
N VAL A 12 14.81 -59.58 -5.07
CA VAL A 12 14.13 -59.11 -6.34
C VAL A 12 12.88 -59.84 -6.90
N TYR A 13 11.77 -59.11 -7.08
CA TYR A 13 11.08 -58.76 -8.36
C TYR A 13 9.85 -57.87 -8.01
N LEU A 14 9.88 -56.55 -8.26
CA LEU A 14 9.39 -55.84 -9.47
C LEU A 14 7.84 -55.78 -9.61
N ILE A 15 7.33 -54.53 -9.60
CA ILE A 15 6.19 -53.97 -10.38
C ILE A 15 4.94 -53.49 -9.60
N ASN A 16 4.84 -52.14 -9.63
CA ASN A 16 3.71 -51.21 -9.79
C ASN A 16 2.69 -50.86 -8.70
N PRO A 17 2.25 -49.56 -8.71
CA PRO A 17 1.59 -48.89 -7.61
C PRO A 17 0.11 -48.63 -7.91
N ALA A 18 -0.80 -49.31 -7.20
CA ALA A 18 -2.22 -48.92 -7.18
C ALA A 18 -2.97 -49.64 -6.05
N MET A 19 -2.55 -49.50 -4.79
CA MET A 19 -3.36 -49.94 -3.64
C MET A 19 -2.87 -49.31 -2.33
N ILE A 20 -3.01 -47.99 -2.20
CA ILE A 20 -3.08 -47.35 -0.87
C ILE A 20 -4.47 -46.75 -0.78
N ALA A 21 -5.44 -47.63 -0.59
CA ALA A 21 -6.77 -47.30 -0.14
C ALA A 21 -7.28 -48.45 0.71
N ARG A 22 -7.44 -48.15 2.00
CA ARG A 22 -8.21 -48.88 3.01
C ARG A 22 -7.50 -50.04 3.73
N ILE A 23 -7.81 -50.09 5.04
CA ILE A 23 -7.52 -51.14 6.03
C ILE A 23 -6.13 -50.95 6.65
N PHE A 24 -6.00 -50.49 7.90
CA PHE A 24 -6.36 -51.28 9.08
C PHE A 24 -7.13 -50.50 10.15
N LEU A 25 -8.31 -51.03 10.43
CA LEU A 25 -9.13 -50.79 11.61
C LEU A 25 -8.71 -51.74 12.75
N PHE A 26 -8.98 -51.27 13.97
CA PHE A 26 -9.12 -51.99 15.25
C PHE A 26 -7.87 -52.35 16.07
N GLY A 27 -7.70 -51.59 17.16
CA GLY A 27 -7.01 -51.98 18.38
C GLY A 27 -7.51 -51.12 19.54
N CYS A 28 -8.56 -51.59 20.23
CA CYS A 28 -9.21 -50.96 21.36
C CYS A 28 -8.25 -50.51 22.47
N SER A 29 -8.48 -49.32 23.02
CA SER A 29 -8.03 -48.95 24.37
C SER A 29 -9.08 -48.04 25.00
N LEU A 30 -9.88 -48.63 25.89
CA LEU A 30 -10.57 -48.02 27.03
C LEU A 30 -11.40 -46.75 26.75
N PHE A 31 -12.67 -46.94 26.41
CA PHE A 31 -13.71 -45.93 26.62
C PHE A 31 -14.03 -45.84 28.12
N VAL A 32 -13.63 -44.72 28.72
CA VAL A 32 -14.40 -44.11 29.82
C VAL A 32 -15.51 -43.31 29.14
N PRO A 33 -16.81 -43.49 29.45
CA PRO A 33 -17.83 -42.60 28.93
C PRO A 33 -17.75 -41.31 29.73
N SER A 34 -16.98 -40.33 29.24
CA SER A 34 -17.23 -38.94 29.58
C SER A 34 -18.18 -38.41 28.51
N ASP A 35 -19.47 -38.31 28.82
CA ASP A 35 -20.44 -37.55 28.05
C ASP A 35 -19.95 -36.09 27.99
N SER A 36 -19.19 -35.76 26.95
CA SER A 36 -18.76 -34.40 26.69
C SER A 36 -19.94 -33.64 26.07
N ALA A 37 -20.71 -32.95 26.90
CA ALA A 37 -21.67 -31.96 26.44
C ALA A 37 -20.93 -30.91 25.57
N LEU A 38 -21.36 -30.74 24.32
CA LEU A 38 -20.80 -29.77 23.40
C LEU A 38 -21.16 -28.36 23.89
N LEU A 39 -20.14 -27.61 24.35
CA LEU A 39 -20.27 -26.22 24.76
C LEU A 39 -20.30 -25.31 23.53
N GLN A 40 -21.37 -24.54 23.35
CA GLN A 40 -21.59 -23.69 22.18
C GLN A 40 -22.00 -22.27 22.59
N ASP A 41 -21.68 -21.23 21.80
CA ASP A 41 -22.16 -19.88 22.09
C ASP A 41 -23.65 -19.75 21.80
N PHE A 42 -24.38 -19.03 22.66
CA PHE A 42 -25.84 -18.91 22.54
C PHE A 42 -26.25 -18.16 21.24
N PRO A 43 -27.03 -18.77 20.35
CA PRO A 43 -27.36 -18.21 19.04
C PRO A 43 -28.52 -17.19 19.06
N GLY A 44 -29.04 -16.84 20.24
CA GLY A 44 -30.18 -15.92 20.42
C GLY A 44 -29.78 -14.55 20.96
N SER A 45 -30.74 -13.62 21.00
CA SER A 45 -30.50 -12.29 21.57
C SER A 45 -30.48 -12.35 23.10
N VAL A 46 -29.42 -11.81 23.68
CA VAL A 46 -29.20 -11.65 25.13
C VAL A 46 -29.33 -10.16 25.46
N SER A 47 -30.01 -9.82 26.54
CA SER A 47 -30.07 -8.46 27.09
C SER A 47 -29.71 -8.52 28.57
N CYS A 48 -28.62 -7.86 28.94
CA CYS A 48 -28.08 -7.88 30.29
C CYS A 48 -28.51 -6.61 31.03
N HIS A 49 -29.12 -6.78 32.19
CA HIS A 49 -29.45 -5.71 33.13
C HIS A 49 -28.68 -5.90 34.43
N ASP A 50 -28.67 -4.87 35.28
CA ASP A 50 -27.90 -4.87 36.53
C ASP A 50 -28.27 -6.04 37.46
N HIS A 51 -29.53 -6.50 37.44
CA HIS A 51 -30.03 -7.54 38.35
C HIS A 51 -30.64 -8.77 37.64
N GLU A 52 -30.73 -8.76 36.31
CA GLU A 52 -31.36 -9.83 35.52
C GLU A 52 -30.79 -9.93 34.10
N ILE A 53 -30.82 -11.13 33.54
CA ILE A 53 -30.49 -11.42 32.14
C ILE A 53 -31.75 -11.88 31.43
N MET A 54 -32.07 -11.22 30.32
CA MET A 54 -33.19 -11.57 29.47
C MET A 54 -32.72 -12.27 28.19
N LEU A 55 -33.32 -13.41 27.89
CA LEU A 55 -33.06 -14.19 26.68
C LEU A 55 -34.32 -14.29 25.83
N ARG A 56 -34.17 -14.18 24.50
CA ARG A 56 -35.27 -14.46 23.55
C ARG A 56 -34.98 -15.72 22.74
N LYS A 57 -36.06 -16.46 22.42
CA LYS A 57 -35.97 -17.69 21.62
C LYS A 57 -35.31 -17.42 20.25
N PRO A 58 -34.24 -18.14 19.88
CA PRO A 58 -33.66 -18.09 18.54
C PRO A 58 -34.62 -18.63 17.46
N LYS A 59 -34.45 -18.18 16.21
CA LYS A 59 -35.27 -18.65 15.08
C LYS A 59 -35.08 -20.15 14.78
N GLY A 60 -33.92 -20.73 15.09
CA GLY A 60 -33.59 -22.14 14.82
C GLY A 60 -34.01 -23.16 15.89
N VAL A 61 -34.27 -22.73 17.14
CA VAL A 61 -34.55 -23.65 18.27
C VAL A 61 -36.04 -24.05 18.29
N ARG A 62 -36.34 -25.35 18.43
CA ARG A 62 -37.72 -25.85 18.51
C ARG A 62 -38.46 -25.32 19.76
N TRP A 63 -39.76 -25.07 19.63
CA TRP A 63 -40.58 -24.55 20.74
C TRP A 63 -40.63 -25.51 21.94
N SER A 64 -40.73 -26.82 21.68
CA SER A 64 -40.74 -27.86 22.72
C SER A 64 -39.40 -27.98 23.48
N ALA A 65 -38.28 -27.66 22.83
CA ALA A 65 -36.97 -27.61 23.46
C ALA A 65 -36.81 -26.32 24.29
N TRP A 66 -37.30 -25.18 23.77
CA TRP A 66 -37.31 -23.89 24.48
C TRP A 66 -38.10 -23.93 25.79
N GLN A 67 -39.22 -24.66 25.82
CA GLN A 67 -40.03 -24.83 27.04
C GLN A 67 -39.39 -25.73 28.09
N LYS A 68 -38.34 -26.50 27.74
CA LYS A 68 -37.62 -27.41 28.64
C LYS A 68 -36.22 -26.90 28.99
N LEU A 69 -35.91 -25.66 28.61
CA LEU A 69 -34.64 -25.03 28.90
C LEU A 69 -34.49 -24.80 30.40
N HIS A 70 -33.29 -25.10 30.92
CA HIS A 70 -32.95 -24.83 32.30
C HIS A 70 -31.52 -24.30 32.42
N VAL A 71 -31.30 -23.46 33.42
CA VAL A 71 -29.98 -22.93 33.76
C VAL A 71 -29.16 -24.04 34.40
N VAL A 72 -27.94 -24.23 33.91
CA VAL A 72 -26.99 -25.22 34.43
C VAL A 72 -25.71 -24.54 34.91
N ASP A 73 -24.96 -25.23 35.75
CA ASP A 73 -23.59 -24.83 36.07
C ASP A 73 -22.60 -25.27 34.98
N SER A 74 -21.30 -24.95 35.16
CA SER A 74 -20.24 -25.31 34.23
C SER A 74 -20.01 -26.83 34.09
N THR A 75 -20.67 -27.65 34.90
CA THR A 75 -20.63 -29.11 34.86
C THR A 75 -21.90 -29.74 34.27
N GLY A 76 -22.90 -28.91 33.90
CA GLY A 76 -24.16 -29.35 33.31
C GLY A 76 -25.25 -29.71 34.32
N VAL A 77 -25.06 -29.41 35.61
CA VAL A 77 -26.06 -29.66 36.66
C VAL A 77 -27.03 -28.49 36.77
N GLN A 78 -28.34 -28.79 36.84
CA GLN A 78 -29.39 -27.77 36.88
C GLN A 78 -29.37 -26.93 38.18
N ILE A 79 -29.42 -25.60 38.02
CA ILE A 79 -29.56 -24.65 39.13
C ILE A 79 -31.05 -24.37 39.36
N LEU A 80 -31.58 -24.76 40.52
CA LEU A 80 -33.00 -24.59 40.87
C LEU A 80 -33.34 -23.13 41.20
N GLY A 81 -34.51 -22.66 40.78
CA GLY A 81 -34.97 -21.28 41.03
C GLY A 81 -34.35 -20.22 40.12
N CYS A 82 -33.83 -20.66 38.97
CA CYS A 82 -33.16 -19.84 37.97
C CYS A 82 -33.82 -20.05 36.59
N GLY A 83 -34.63 -19.07 36.15
CA GLY A 83 -35.26 -19.04 34.82
C GLY A 83 -36.78 -19.10 34.86
N ASP A 84 -37.42 -17.92 34.89
CA ASP A 84 -38.87 -17.80 34.76
C ASP A 84 -39.23 -17.42 33.31
N LEU A 85 -40.10 -18.20 32.67
CA LEU A 85 -40.64 -17.85 31.35
C LEU A 85 -41.69 -16.75 31.48
N VAL A 86 -41.35 -15.57 30.99
CA VAL A 86 -42.26 -14.42 30.90
C VAL A 86 -42.87 -14.37 29.50
N ASN A 87 -44.20 -14.42 29.40
CA ASN A 87 -44.98 -14.38 28.15
C ASN A 87 -44.61 -15.47 27.13
N SER A 88 -44.14 -16.64 27.60
CA SER A 88 -43.79 -17.84 26.80
C SER A 88 -42.67 -17.68 25.76
N LYS A 89 -42.15 -16.46 25.53
CA LYS A 89 -41.12 -16.16 24.50
C LYS A 89 -39.84 -15.53 25.05
N LYS A 90 -39.87 -15.06 26.30
CA LYS A 90 -38.74 -14.45 26.99
C LYS A 90 -38.44 -15.24 28.25
N LEU A 91 -37.17 -15.51 28.48
CA LEU A 91 -36.70 -16.11 29.73
C LEU A 91 -35.96 -15.05 30.52
N VAL A 92 -36.34 -14.85 31.78
CA VAL A 92 -35.70 -13.91 32.69
C VAL A 92 -34.94 -14.72 33.74
N ILE A 93 -33.65 -14.42 33.88
CA ILE A 93 -32.75 -15.13 34.79
C ILE A 93 -32.18 -14.09 35.77
N PRO A 94 -32.40 -14.25 37.09
CA PRO A 94 -31.85 -13.33 38.07
C PRO A 94 -30.32 -13.48 38.20
N ASP A 95 -29.64 -12.39 38.54
CA ASP A 95 -28.18 -12.28 38.57
C ASP A 95 -27.47 -13.33 39.46
N LYS A 96 -28.13 -13.75 40.55
CA LYS A 96 -27.69 -14.84 41.45
C LYS A 96 -27.41 -16.19 40.75
N CYS A 97 -27.88 -16.34 39.52
CA CYS A 97 -27.75 -17.54 38.70
C CYS A 97 -26.59 -17.45 37.69
N THR A 98 -25.78 -16.40 37.77
CA THR A 98 -24.62 -16.15 36.91
C THR A 98 -23.33 -16.41 37.69
N LYS A 99 -22.25 -16.67 36.96
CA LYS A 99 -20.91 -16.87 37.50
C LYS A 99 -19.97 -15.85 36.88
N GLU A 100 -19.10 -15.25 37.69
CA GLU A 100 -18.11 -14.31 37.21
C GLU A 100 -16.86 -15.06 36.71
N GLU A 101 -16.49 -14.85 35.44
CA GLU A 101 -15.27 -15.39 34.83
C GLU A 101 -14.55 -14.26 34.09
N GLU A 102 -13.27 -14.02 34.41
CA GLU A 102 -12.44 -12.96 33.81
C GLU A 102 -13.08 -11.56 33.83
N GLY A 103 -13.80 -11.21 34.92
CA GLY A 103 -14.49 -9.92 35.06
C GLY A 103 -15.72 -9.76 34.17
N ARG A 104 -16.30 -10.87 33.69
CA ARG A 104 -17.55 -10.91 32.90
C ARG A 104 -18.56 -11.84 33.57
N ARG A 105 -19.84 -11.48 33.50
CA ARG A 105 -20.93 -12.34 34.00
C ARG A 105 -21.25 -13.40 32.95
N VAL A 106 -21.09 -14.67 33.31
CA VAL A 106 -21.29 -15.83 32.44
C VAL A 106 -22.42 -16.72 32.97
N LEU A 107 -23.19 -17.29 32.05
CA LEU A 107 -24.36 -18.12 32.30
C LEU A 107 -24.31 -19.33 31.35
N TYR A 108 -24.71 -20.52 31.83
CA TYR A 108 -24.83 -21.72 31.00
C TYR A 108 -26.27 -22.22 30.93
N LEU A 109 -26.70 -22.64 29.73
CA LEU A 109 -28.06 -23.07 29.45
C LEU A 109 -28.05 -24.45 28.81
N ALA A 110 -28.80 -25.40 29.36
CA ALA A 110 -28.97 -26.70 28.73
C ALA A 110 -30.25 -26.73 27.87
N LEU A 111 -30.09 -27.18 26.62
CA LEU A 111 -31.18 -27.43 25.67
C LEU A 111 -31.12 -28.89 25.23
N ASN A 112 -32.25 -29.59 25.34
CA ASN A 112 -32.36 -30.97 24.90
C ASN A 112 -33.12 -31.00 23.57
N GLU A 113 -32.40 -31.07 22.45
CA GLU A 113 -32.98 -31.00 21.10
C GLU A 113 -33.38 -32.38 20.52
N THR A 114 -32.90 -33.49 21.11
CA THR A 114 -33.15 -34.85 20.61
C THR A 114 -33.59 -35.83 21.71
N ALA A 115 -34.39 -36.83 21.35
CA ALA A 115 -34.76 -37.95 22.23
C ALA A 115 -33.61 -38.96 22.46
N GLU A 116 -32.41 -38.64 21.97
CA GLU A 116 -31.15 -39.35 22.19
C GLU A 116 -30.21 -38.39 22.92
N TRP A 117 -29.44 -38.92 23.86
CA TRP A 117 -28.87 -38.31 25.07
C TRP A 117 -27.80 -37.22 24.87
N ASN A 118 -27.94 -36.32 23.88
CA ASN A 118 -27.02 -35.20 23.66
C ASN A 118 -27.61 -33.89 24.20
N THR A 119 -27.28 -33.56 25.45
CA THR A 119 -27.61 -32.24 26.03
C THR A 119 -26.64 -31.20 25.49
N LEU A 120 -27.13 -30.22 24.74
CA LEU A 120 -26.34 -29.08 24.25
C LEU A 120 -26.29 -28.00 25.33
N ILE A 121 -25.08 -27.58 25.71
CA ILE A 121 -24.88 -26.51 26.70
C ILE A 121 -24.47 -25.25 25.96
N TYR A 122 -25.27 -24.19 26.11
CA TYR A 122 -24.99 -22.89 25.55
C TYR A 122 -24.35 -21.97 26.59
N ARG A 123 -23.29 -21.27 26.20
CA ARG A 123 -22.63 -20.22 26.98
C ARG A 123 -23.19 -18.85 26.62
N VAL A 124 -23.55 -18.08 27.63
CA VAL A 124 -24.02 -16.69 27.54
C VAL A 124 -23.05 -15.81 28.32
N VAL A 125 -22.55 -14.74 27.70
CA VAL A 125 -21.65 -13.77 28.34
C VAL A 125 -22.30 -12.40 28.33
N CYS A 126 -22.44 -11.82 29.52
CA CYS A 126 -22.78 -10.43 29.74
C CYS A 126 -21.49 -9.66 30.06
N ASN A 127 -21.09 -8.79 29.14
CA ASN A 127 -20.14 -7.74 29.48
C ASN A 127 -20.90 -6.70 30.30
N ASP A 128 -20.32 -6.13 31.36
CA ASP A 128 -20.93 -4.99 32.03
C ASP A 128 -20.99 -3.82 31.05
N VAL A 129 -22.17 -3.61 30.48
CA VAL A 129 -22.43 -2.56 29.50
C VAL A 129 -22.64 -1.27 30.27
N GLN A 130 -21.60 -0.44 30.32
CA GLN A 130 -21.78 1.01 30.49
C GLN A 130 -22.79 1.51 29.46
N ALA A 131 -23.64 2.46 29.84
CA ALA A 131 -24.76 3.00 29.07
C ALA A 131 -24.40 3.72 27.75
N ASP A 132 -23.26 3.39 27.13
CA ASP A 132 -22.76 3.97 25.89
C ASP A 132 -22.96 3.07 24.66
N ASP A 133 -23.40 1.81 24.80
CA ASP A 133 -23.64 0.92 23.66
C ASP A 133 -25.11 0.95 23.19
N ILE A 134 -25.53 2.14 22.73
CA ILE A 134 -26.66 2.24 21.81
C ILE A 134 -26.23 1.54 20.51
N LEU A 135 -26.96 0.48 20.13
CA LEU A 135 -26.88 -0.18 18.82
C LEU A 135 -26.96 0.87 17.69
N GLY A 136 -25.80 1.36 17.25
CA GLY A 136 -25.64 2.49 16.33
C GLY A 136 -25.59 3.83 17.05
N GLY A 137 -24.39 4.33 17.35
CA GLY A 137 -24.18 5.70 17.80
C GLY A 137 -24.66 6.75 16.78
N PRO A 138 -24.64 8.05 17.13
CA PRO A 138 -25.09 9.12 16.24
C PRO A 138 -24.40 9.05 14.87
N VAL A 139 -25.20 8.93 13.80
CA VAL A 139 -24.69 8.92 12.42
C VAL A 139 -24.68 10.33 11.90
N VAL A 140 -23.49 10.86 11.64
CA VAL A 140 -23.30 12.16 11.00
C VAL A 140 -23.44 11.99 9.49
N ASN A 141 -24.11 12.92 8.82
CA ASN A 141 -24.17 13.01 7.37
C ASN A 141 -23.87 14.46 6.94
N CYS A 142 -23.06 14.60 5.90
CA CYS A 142 -22.56 15.88 5.40
C CYS A 142 -23.11 16.13 4.01
N SER A 143 -23.80 17.25 3.82
CA SER A 143 -24.30 17.71 2.53
C SER A 143 -23.55 18.96 2.05
N GLN A 144 -23.98 19.53 0.93
CA GLN A 144 -23.42 20.79 0.40
C GLN A 144 -23.78 22.00 1.27
N ASP A 145 -24.97 22.04 1.86
CA ASP A 145 -25.46 23.22 2.59
C ASP A 145 -25.65 23.01 4.11
N PHE A 146 -25.67 21.75 4.55
CA PHE A 146 -25.93 21.40 5.94
C PHE A 146 -25.18 20.14 6.38
N MET A 147 -25.07 19.99 7.69
CA MET A 147 -24.71 18.75 8.36
C MET A 147 -25.91 18.23 9.16
N SER A 148 -26.02 16.93 9.34
CA SER A 148 -27.08 16.35 10.17
C SER A 148 -26.56 15.20 11.00
N VAL A 149 -27.11 15.04 12.19
CA VAL A 149 -26.90 13.86 13.03
C VAL A 149 -28.22 13.10 13.17
N THR A 150 -28.13 11.79 13.04
CA THR A 150 -29.26 10.88 13.13
C THR A 150 -29.09 9.95 14.32
N PHE A 151 -30.14 9.84 15.14
CA PHE A 151 -30.22 8.94 16.28
C PHE A 151 -31.28 7.85 16.00
N PRO A 152 -31.07 6.60 16.43
CA PRO A 152 -32.09 5.57 16.31
C PRO A 152 -33.36 5.92 17.10
N ARG A 153 -34.53 5.44 16.66
CA ARG A 153 -35.85 5.74 17.26
C ARG A 153 -36.09 5.19 18.69
N THR A 154 -35.04 4.82 19.41
CA THR A 154 -35.15 4.46 20.85
C THR A 154 -35.52 5.67 21.72
N LEU A 155 -35.43 6.87 21.16
CA LEU A 155 -35.73 8.16 21.80
C LEU A 155 -37.12 8.70 21.38
N PRO A 156 -37.81 9.46 22.27
CA PRO A 156 -39.10 10.10 21.94
C PRO A 156 -39.03 11.08 20.75
N PRO A 157 -40.09 11.26 19.94
CA PRO A 157 -40.11 12.22 18.84
C PRO A 157 -39.98 13.68 19.32
N PHE A 158 -39.60 14.60 18.42
CA PHE A 158 -39.40 16.01 18.74
C PHE A 158 -40.73 16.78 18.87
N GLU A 159 -41.80 16.29 18.24
CA GLU A 159 -43.16 16.85 18.31
C GLU A 159 -44.18 15.72 18.56
N ASP A 160 -45.26 16.03 19.28
CA ASP A 160 -46.42 15.15 19.46
C ASP A 160 -47.11 14.96 18.10
N GLU A 161 -46.88 13.82 17.45
CA GLU A 161 -47.83 13.34 16.44
C GLU A 161 -49.13 12.96 17.17
N GLY A 162 -50.07 13.92 17.28
CA GLY A 162 -51.46 13.64 17.66
C GLY A 162 -51.99 12.51 16.77
N VAL A 163 -52.66 11.47 17.27
CA VAL A 163 -53.94 11.46 17.97
C VAL A 163 -54.00 10.12 18.73
N PHE A 164 -54.40 10.13 20.02
CA PHE A 164 -54.54 8.97 20.93
C PHE A 164 -53.26 8.37 21.55
N ALA A 165 -52.74 9.01 22.59
CA ALA A 165 -52.30 8.30 23.80
C ALA A 165 -52.20 9.27 25.00
N PRO A 166 -52.80 8.95 26.17
CA PRO A 166 -52.78 9.84 27.32
C PRO A 166 -51.62 9.47 28.28
N ILE A 167 -50.37 9.90 28.05
CA ILE A 167 -49.34 9.95 29.11
C ILE A 167 -48.36 11.12 28.86
N GLN A 168 -48.61 12.24 29.54
CA GLN A 168 -47.70 13.32 29.98
C GLN A 168 -46.80 14.11 28.97
N PRO A 169 -46.72 15.45 29.10
CA PRO A 169 -45.90 16.28 28.23
C PRO A 169 -44.40 16.12 28.53
N TYR A 170 -43.61 15.82 27.50
CA TYR A 170 -42.15 15.89 27.48
C TYR A 170 -41.72 16.95 26.48
N TYR A 171 -40.55 17.57 26.67
CA TYR A 171 -40.05 18.60 25.76
C TYR A 171 -38.55 18.48 25.53
N TRP A 172 -38.15 18.72 24.29
CA TRP A 172 -36.77 18.72 23.86
C TRP A 172 -36.16 20.10 23.93
N THR A 173 -34.95 20.16 24.48
CA THR A 173 -34.08 21.34 24.49
C THR A 173 -32.77 21.00 23.79
N LEU A 174 -32.42 21.80 22.80
CA LEU A 174 -31.13 21.76 22.12
C LEU A 174 -30.17 22.75 22.80
N THR A 175 -29.05 22.25 23.30
CA THR A 175 -27.98 23.10 23.84
C THR A 175 -26.82 23.13 22.85
N ILE A 176 -26.40 24.33 22.47
CA ILE A 176 -25.26 24.60 21.58
C ILE A 176 -24.23 25.46 22.30
N ALA A 177 -22.95 25.29 21.96
CA ALA A 177 -21.86 26.08 22.51
C ALA A 177 -21.33 27.06 21.44
N ASP A 178 -21.43 28.37 21.69
CA ASP A 178 -20.89 29.42 20.82
C ASP A 178 -19.83 30.21 21.57
N ASN A 179 -18.54 29.90 21.29
CA ASN A 179 -17.27 30.55 21.66
C ASN A 179 -17.06 31.09 23.10
N THR A 180 -18.06 31.71 23.73
CA THR A 180 -18.08 32.23 25.10
C THR A 180 -19.39 31.95 25.87
N GLN A 181 -20.47 31.45 25.24
CA GLN A 181 -21.77 31.18 25.89
C GLN A 181 -22.41 29.85 25.45
N THR A 182 -23.24 29.27 26.31
CA THR A 182 -24.07 28.10 25.99
C THR A 182 -25.52 28.54 25.79
N LEU A 183 -26.05 28.33 24.59
CA LEU A 183 -27.45 28.66 24.26
C LEU A 183 -28.30 27.41 24.43
N LYS A 184 -29.35 27.51 25.25
CA LYS A 184 -30.40 26.49 25.37
C LYS A 184 -31.62 26.93 24.58
N LEU A 185 -31.95 26.19 23.54
CA LEU A 185 -33.00 26.51 22.58
C LEU A 185 -34.10 25.44 22.65
N ASN A 186 -35.36 25.84 22.68
CA ASN A 186 -36.46 24.93 22.41
C ASN A 186 -36.55 24.61 20.90
N VAL A 187 -37.37 23.64 20.51
CA VAL A 187 -37.49 23.18 19.10
C VAL A 187 -37.80 24.32 18.12
N LYS A 188 -38.66 25.29 18.52
CA LYS A 188 -39.01 26.44 17.68
C LYS A 188 -37.84 27.42 17.55
N GLN A 189 -37.21 27.78 18.67
CA GLN A 189 -36.04 28.68 18.70
C GLN A 189 -34.82 28.09 17.98
N ALA A 190 -34.69 26.76 17.98
CA ALA A 190 -33.65 26.06 17.23
C ALA A 190 -33.77 26.34 15.72
N LYS A 191 -35.00 26.39 15.19
CA LYS A 191 -35.27 26.75 13.78
C LYS A 191 -34.81 28.14 13.42
N ASP A 192 -35.07 29.11 14.29
CA ASP A 192 -34.63 30.50 14.09
C ASP A 192 -33.09 30.65 14.16
N ASN A 193 -32.41 29.68 14.78
CA ASN A 193 -30.94 29.63 14.90
C ASN A 193 -30.28 28.69 13.86
N GLY A 194 -31.00 28.28 12.82
CA GLY A 194 -30.45 27.47 11.72
C GLY A 194 -30.43 25.96 11.97
N TYR A 195 -31.22 25.45 12.92
CA TYR A 195 -31.36 24.02 13.20
C TYR A 195 -32.76 23.50 12.87
N VAL A 196 -32.85 22.36 12.19
CA VAL A 196 -34.13 21.70 11.87
C VAL A 196 -34.15 20.33 12.54
N LEU A 197 -35.08 20.14 13.48
CA LEU A 197 -35.27 18.89 14.20
C LEU A 197 -36.48 18.16 13.61
N THR A 198 -36.29 16.90 13.19
CA THR A 198 -37.34 16.08 12.59
C THR A 198 -37.33 14.68 13.17
N SER A 199 -38.49 14.04 13.22
CA SER A 199 -38.66 12.66 13.68
C SER A 199 -39.36 11.86 12.61
N ASP A 200 -38.89 10.64 12.36
CA ASP A 200 -39.56 9.69 11.48
C ASP A 200 -39.79 8.34 12.20
N ALA A 201 -40.31 7.35 11.48
CA ALA A 201 -40.64 6.04 12.05
C ALA A 201 -39.43 5.23 12.54
N SER A 202 -38.21 5.58 12.14
CA SER A 202 -36.97 4.82 12.38
C SER A 202 -35.86 5.66 13.01
N ASN A 203 -35.91 6.99 12.94
CA ASN A 203 -34.84 7.88 13.34
C ASN A 203 -35.32 9.24 13.87
N LEU A 204 -34.52 9.83 14.74
CA LEU A 204 -34.55 11.26 15.05
C LEU A 204 -33.40 11.95 14.33
N MET A 205 -33.64 13.05 13.63
CA MET A 205 -32.61 13.78 12.90
C MET A 205 -32.55 15.24 13.37
N VAL A 206 -31.33 15.71 13.66
CA VAL A 206 -31.04 17.12 13.88
C VAL A 206 -30.17 17.60 12.73
N ARG A 207 -30.71 18.52 11.93
CA ARG A 207 -30.01 19.18 10.83
C ARG A 207 -29.52 20.55 11.28
N ALA A 208 -28.28 20.90 10.97
CA ALA A 208 -27.67 22.20 11.21
C ALA A 208 -27.11 22.74 9.88
N TYR A 209 -27.53 23.94 9.48
CA TYR A 209 -26.91 24.62 8.33
C TYR A 209 -25.49 25.08 8.68
N TYR A 210 -24.60 25.18 7.70
CA TYR A 210 -23.20 25.57 7.96
C TYR A 210 -23.03 26.99 8.52
N ASN A 211 -24.03 27.85 8.35
CA ASN A 211 -24.11 29.19 8.94
C ASN A 211 -24.88 29.24 10.27
N ALA A 212 -25.29 28.09 10.82
CA ALA A 212 -26.02 28.03 12.09
C ALA A 212 -25.13 28.44 13.27
N THR A 213 -25.76 29.00 14.30
CA THR A 213 -25.08 29.45 15.52
C THR A 213 -24.38 28.28 16.21
N GLY A 214 -23.12 28.44 16.63
CA GLY A 214 -22.36 27.37 17.31
C GLY A 214 -21.65 26.37 16.39
N ILE A 215 -21.81 26.47 15.06
CA ILE A 215 -20.95 25.74 14.09
C ILE A 215 -19.65 26.51 13.88
N LYS A 216 -18.52 25.87 14.18
CA LYS A 216 -17.17 26.44 13.99
C LYS A 216 -16.62 26.07 12.62
N LEU A 217 -16.20 27.08 11.86
CA LEU A 217 -15.52 26.92 10.58
C LEU A 217 -13.99 27.04 10.76
N LEU A 218 -13.27 26.04 10.29
CA LEU A 218 -11.81 26.00 10.18
C LEU A 218 -11.45 26.00 8.69
N THR A 219 -10.72 27.01 8.22
CA THR A 219 -10.32 27.14 6.82
C THR A 219 -8.82 27.03 6.62
N MET A 220 -8.40 26.30 5.59
CA MET A 220 -7.00 26.20 5.15
C MET A 220 -6.94 25.92 3.65
N ASN A 221 -6.25 26.74 2.86
CA ASN A 221 -6.04 26.53 1.41
C ASN A 221 -7.33 26.19 0.62
N ASN A 222 -8.41 26.95 0.84
CA ASN A 222 -9.73 26.74 0.21
C ASN A 222 -10.43 25.43 0.61
N GLN A 223 -10.07 24.88 1.76
CA GLN A 223 -10.69 23.72 2.38
C GLN A 223 -11.35 24.12 3.68
N ASN A 224 -12.61 23.72 3.83
CA ASN A 224 -13.46 24.12 4.93
C ASN A 224 -13.80 22.89 5.77
N LEU A 225 -13.51 22.96 7.06
CA LEU A 225 -13.92 21.97 8.02
C LEU A 225 -14.88 22.62 9.01
N TYR A 226 -16.08 22.06 9.11
CA TYR A 226 -17.11 22.53 10.02
C TYR A 226 -17.24 21.56 11.20
N LYS A 227 -17.24 22.10 12.41
CA LYS A 227 -17.40 21.35 13.66
C LYS A 227 -18.55 21.92 14.48
N GLY A 228 -19.46 21.07 14.92
CA GLY A 228 -20.57 21.44 15.81
C GLY A 228 -20.77 20.44 16.92
N ASN A 229 -20.87 20.90 18.16
CA ASN A 229 -21.18 20.05 19.32
C ASN A 229 -22.60 20.34 19.77
N LEU A 230 -23.42 19.30 19.89
CA LEU A 230 -24.82 19.38 20.24
C LEU A 230 -25.08 18.56 21.52
N LYS A 231 -25.92 19.11 22.39
CA LYS A 231 -26.46 18.38 23.54
C LYS A 231 -27.98 18.49 23.54
N LEU A 232 -28.63 17.36 23.29
CA LEU A 232 -30.08 17.23 23.36
C LEU A 232 -30.47 16.80 24.77
N SER A 233 -31.45 17.49 25.34
CA SER A 233 -32.05 17.11 26.62
C SER A 233 -33.56 16.99 26.47
N CYS A 234 -34.10 15.82 26.79
CA CYS A 234 -35.53 15.59 26.91
C CYS A 234 -35.89 15.58 28.40
N GLN A 235 -36.68 16.56 28.80
CA GLN A 235 -37.14 16.68 30.18
C GLN A 235 -38.35 15.78 30.39
N THR A 236 -38.20 14.77 31.23
CA THR A 236 -39.26 13.83 31.62
C THR A 236 -39.39 13.83 33.15
N ARG A 237 -40.42 13.16 33.70
CA ARG A 237 -40.64 13.17 35.16
C ARG A 237 -39.54 12.42 35.94
N THR A 238 -38.80 11.50 35.27
CA THR A 238 -37.52 10.84 35.67
C THR A 238 -37.33 9.56 34.84
N PRO A 239 -36.13 9.23 34.31
CA PRO A 239 -34.92 10.05 34.21
C PRO A 239 -34.95 11.01 33.01
N ASN A 240 -34.33 12.18 33.16
CA ASN A 240 -34.09 13.10 32.04
C ASN A 240 -33.14 12.43 31.05
N ILE A 241 -33.54 12.39 29.78
CA ILE A 241 -32.72 11.80 28.73
C ILE A 241 -31.80 12.90 28.22
N VAL A 242 -30.49 12.63 28.21
CA VAL A 242 -29.48 13.55 27.68
C VAL A 242 -28.66 12.80 26.66
N VAL A 243 -28.53 13.37 25.48
CA VAL A 243 -27.75 12.80 24.38
C VAL A 243 -26.80 13.86 23.85
N GLU A 244 -25.53 13.52 23.76
CA GLU A 244 -24.49 14.40 23.23
C GLU A 244 -24.01 13.86 21.89
N ALA A 245 -23.83 14.75 20.92
CA ALA A 245 -23.33 14.38 19.60
C ALA A 245 -22.42 15.48 19.06
N SER A 246 -21.31 15.07 18.46
CA SER A 246 -20.40 15.95 17.76
C SER A 246 -20.46 15.67 16.26
N MET A 247 -20.63 16.72 15.47
CA MET A 247 -20.68 16.66 14.01
C MET A 247 -19.42 17.30 13.45
N ILE A 248 -18.74 16.60 12.56
CA ILE A 248 -17.56 17.11 11.84
C ILE A 248 -17.78 16.82 10.37
N CYS A 249 -17.76 17.87 9.55
CA CYS A 249 -17.95 17.77 8.10
C CYS A 249 -16.84 18.50 7.37
N TYR A 250 -16.22 17.82 6.41
CA TYR A 250 -15.23 18.40 5.52
C TYR A 250 -15.86 18.73 4.18
N GLN A 251 -15.62 19.95 3.74
CA GLN A 251 -15.93 20.43 2.42
C GLN A 251 -14.67 21.02 1.80
N GLY A 252 -14.07 20.30 0.88
CA GLY A 252 -12.99 20.82 0.06
C GLY A 252 -12.90 20.01 -1.22
N PRO A 253 -12.64 20.65 -2.37
CA PRO A 253 -12.49 19.93 -3.62
C PRO A 253 -11.29 18.97 -3.52
N PRO A 254 -11.43 17.70 -3.94
CA PRO A 254 -10.28 16.83 -4.05
C PRO A 254 -9.38 17.30 -5.20
N THR A 255 -8.07 17.11 -5.06
CA THR A 255 -7.13 17.29 -6.17
C THR A 255 -6.93 15.96 -6.86
N CYS A 256 -7.29 15.88 -8.13
CA CYS A 256 -7.22 14.63 -8.89
C CYS A 256 -6.10 14.70 -9.91
N ASN A 257 -5.24 13.68 -9.91
CA ASN A 257 -4.30 13.42 -11.00
C ASN A 257 -4.63 12.08 -11.66
N ASP A 258 -3.80 11.66 -12.61
CA ASP A 258 -4.04 10.44 -13.39
C ASP A 258 -3.97 9.14 -12.56
N THR A 259 -3.30 9.16 -11.41
CA THR A 259 -2.97 7.98 -10.59
C THR A 259 -3.69 7.93 -9.25
N HIS A 260 -3.95 9.08 -8.62
CA HIS A 260 -4.51 9.18 -7.29
C HIS A 260 -5.33 10.47 -7.09
N MET A 261 -6.32 10.36 -6.21
CA MET A 261 -7.09 11.46 -5.66
C MET A 261 -6.46 11.89 -4.34
N THR A 262 -6.27 13.20 -4.15
CA THR A 262 -5.70 13.77 -2.93
C THR A 262 -6.75 14.56 -2.17
N ILE A 263 -6.91 14.24 -0.89
CA ILE A 263 -7.75 14.97 0.06
C ILE A 263 -6.82 15.55 1.12
N ILE A 264 -6.89 16.86 1.33
CA ILE A 264 -6.13 17.55 2.37
C ILE A 264 -7.16 18.02 3.40
N MET A 265 -6.87 17.90 4.69
CA MET A 265 -7.72 18.42 5.76
C MET A 265 -6.87 19.17 6.77
N PRO A 266 -7.34 20.33 7.28
CA PRO A 266 -6.63 21.06 8.32
C PRO A 266 -6.57 20.25 9.61
N ALA A 267 -5.53 20.47 10.41
CA ALA A 267 -5.47 19.90 11.75
C ALA A 267 -6.52 20.58 12.65
N PHE A 268 -7.38 19.79 13.31
CA PHE A 268 -8.46 20.28 14.18
C PHE A 268 -8.44 19.65 15.59
N GLY A 269 -7.29 19.09 15.99
CA GLY A 269 -7.08 18.49 17.32
C GLY A 269 -7.64 17.07 17.51
N GLY A 270 -8.14 16.42 16.45
CA GLY A 270 -8.55 15.01 16.48
C GLY A 270 -7.43 14.05 16.08
N THR A 271 -7.43 12.85 16.64
CA THR A 271 -6.54 11.75 16.23
C THR A 271 -7.30 10.77 15.35
N LEU A 272 -6.82 10.53 14.12
CA LEU A 272 -7.40 9.52 13.25
C LEU A 272 -7.09 8.11 13.81
N ILE A 273 -8.11 7.28 13.98
CA ILE A 273 -7.99 5.92 14.55
C ILE A 273 -8.51 4.83 13.62
N GLY A 274 -9.21 5.18 12.54
CA GLY A 274 -9.78 4.21 11.61
C GLY A 274 -10.18 4.83 10.28
N VAL A 275 -10.17 4.01 9.23
CA VAL A 275 -10.53 4.40 7.87
C VAL A 275 -11.35 3.28 7.25
N THR A 276 -12.52 3.62 6.71
CA THR A 276 -13.34 2.73 5.91
C THR A 276 -13.36 3.27 4.49
N LEU A 277 -13.08 2.43 3.49
CA LEU A 277 -13.16 2.76 2.08
C LEU A 277 -14.19 1.87 1.40
N ASN A 278 -15.15 2.45 0.69
CA ASN A 278 -16.16 1.74 -0.08
C ASN A 278 -16.92 0.67 0.72
N ASN A 279 -17.22 0.97 2.00
CA ASN A 279 -17.86 0.08 2.98
C ASN A 279 -16.99 -1.10 3.44
N VAL A 280 -15.67 -1.02 3.25
CA VAL A 280 -14.69 -1.98 3.76
C VAL A 280 -13.87 -1.30 4.85
N ASP A 281 -13.93 -1.84 6.07
CA ASP A 281 -13.12 -1.36 7.18
C ASP A 281 -11.67 -1.79 7.00
N ILE A 282 -10.76 -0.81 6.97
CA ILE A 282 -9.34 -1.06 6.76
C ILE A 282 -8.64 -1.07 8.12
N PRO A 283 -7.88 -2.13 8.46
CA PRO A 283 -7.07 -2.15 9.67
C PRO A 283 -6.13 -0.95 9.72
N PHE A 284 -6.11 -0.23 10.84
CA PHE A 284 -5.36 1.02 10.95
C PHE A 284 -3.86 0.78 11.16
N SER A 285 -3.15 0.51 10.06
CA SER A 285 -1.69 0.39 9.99
C SER A 285 -1.19 0.92 8.65
N THR A 286 0.03 1.47 8.60
CA THR A 286 0.63 2.00 7.37
C THR A 286 0.64 0.96 6.24
N TYR A 287 0.94 -0.29 6.57
CA TYR A 287 0.96 -1.40 5.62
C TYR A 287 -0.43 -1.73 5.08
N ALA A 288 -1.45 -1.84 5.94
CA ALA A 288 -2.80 -2.17 5.52
C ALA A 288 -3.45 -1.03 4.72
N LEU A 289 -3.17 0.23 5.06
CA LEU A 289 -3.62 1.39 4.28
C LEU A 289 -3.02 1.35 2.87
N GLN A 290 -1.69 1.18 2.75
CA GLN A 290 -1.01 1.11 1.46
C GLN A 290 -1.51 -0.04 0.58
N ARG A 291 -1.74 -1.22 1.17
CA ARG A 291 -2.29 -2.39 0.46
C ARG A 291 -3.70 -2.16 -0.08
N ASN A 292 -4.47 -1.26 0.53
CA ASN A 292 -5.80 -0.86 0.08
C ASN A 292 -5.78 0.48 -0.68
N GLY A 293 -4.62 0.88 -1.21
CA GLY A 293 -4.49 2.05 -2.08
C GLY A 293 -4.58 3.40 -1.35
N ILE A 294 -4.39 3.43 -0.03
CA ILE A 294 -4.41 4.67 0.77
C ILE A 294 -3.01 4.95 1.32
N THR A 295 -2.46 6.13 1.00
CA THR A 295 -1.29 6.68 1.69
C THR A 295 -1.73 7.87 2.54
N LEU A 296 -1.26 7.93 3.78
CA LEU A 296 -1.60 8.97 4.74
C LEU A 296 -0.35 9.73 5.19
N ASP A 297 -0.34 11.05 5.02
CA ASP A 297 0.66 11.96 5.58
C ASP A 297 0.00 12.88 6.62
N THR A 298 0.53 12.85 7.85
CA THR A 298 0.00 13.56 9.01
C THR A 298 0.85 14.77 9.45
N ARG A 299 1.93 15.11 8.73
CA ARG A 299 2.89 16.13 9.16
C ARG A 299 2.33 17.56 9.21
N ASN A 300 1.38 17.89 8.32
CA ASN A 300 0.78 19.23 8.20
C ASN A 300 -0.74 19.13 8.03
N GLY A 301 -1.41 18.54 9.03
CA GLY A 301 -2.82 18.13 8.92
C GLY A 301 -2.94 16.72 8.36
N PHE A 302 -4.10 16.36 7.79
CA PHE A 302 -4.31 15.02 7.24
C PHE A 302 -4.33 15.08 5.72
N ARG A 303 -3.38 14.41 5.07
CA ARG A 303 -3.33 14.28 3.61
C ARG A 303 -3.52 12.82 3.23
N PHE A 304 -4.62 12.54 2.57
CA PHE A 304 -4.95 11.22 2.05
C PHE A 304 -4.68 11.20 0.55
N TYR A 305 -3.92 10.20 0.12
CA TYR A 305 -3.71 9.87 -1.28
C TYR A 305 -4.41 8.55 -1.54
N ILE A 306 -5.44 8.56 -2.39
CA ILE A 306 -6.27 7.41 -2.70
C ILE A 306 -6.01 7.02 -4.14
N ASP A 307 -5.47 5.83 -4.35
CA ASP A 307 -5.17 5.28 -5.67
C ASP A 307 -6.45 5.10 -6.49
N LYS A 308 -6.40 5.52 -7.75
CA LYS A 308 -7.53 5.52 -8.67
C LYS A 308 -8.08 4.14 -8.98
N ASN A 309 -7.27 3.09 -8.87
CA ASN A 309 -7.68 1.70 -9.07
C ASN A 309 -8.61 1.20 -7.95
N PHE A 310 -8.61 1.86 -6.79
CA PHE A 310 -9.45 1.51 -5.64
C PHE A 310 -10.71 2.40 -5.54
N MET A 311 -10.91 3.32 -6.48
CA MET A 311 -12.06 4.21 -6.54
C MET A 311 -13.21 3.60 -7.36
N LYS A 312 -14.44 4.06 -7.10
CA LYS A 312 -15.61 3.72 -7.92
C LYS A 312 -15.66 4.61 -9.15
N ILE A 313 -16.24 4.06 -10.22
CA ILE A 313 -16.31 4.69 -11.55
C ILE A 313 -17.79 4.87 -11.92
N ASP A 314 -18.18 6.11 -12.24
CA ASP A 314 -19.49 6.44 -12.83
C ASP A 314 -19.28 6.97 -14.25
N THR A 315 -19.77 6.24 -15.26
CA THR A 315 -19.65 6.60 -16.68
C THR A 315 -20.98 7.18 -17.14
N LYS A 316 -21.02 8.48 -17.45
CA LYS A 316 -22.23 9.13 -17.93
C LYS A 316 -22.34 9.03 -19.46
N THR A 317 -23.59 9.05 -19.95
CA THR A 317 -23.90 9.17 -21.37
C THR A 317 -23.22 10.41 -21.94
N GLY A 318 -22.30 10.22 -22.90
CA GLY A 318 -21.45 11.30 -23.44
C GLY A 318 -19.95 11.17 -23.17
N GLY A 319 -19.44 10.00 -22.75
CA GLY A 319 -18.00 9.72 -22.70
C GLY A 319 -17.24 10.28 -21.48
N TYR A 320 -17.97 10.87 -20.53
CA TYR A 320 -17.43 11.44 -19.30
C TYR A 320 -17.37 10.39 -18.18
N THR A 321 -16.17 10.15 -17.65
CA THR A 321 -15.97 9.25 -16.50
C THR A 321 -15.70 10.07 -15.24
N ARG A 322 -16.48 9.82 -14.18
CA ARG A 322 -16.26 10.35 -12.83
C ARG A 322 -15.68 9.28 -11.94
N TYR A 323 -14.70 9.68 -11.14
CA TYR A 323 -14.13 8.84 -10.08
C TYR A 323 -14.59 9.38 -8.74
N TYR A 324 -15.06 8.48 -7.88
CA TYR A 324 -15.49 8.84 -6.53
C TYR A 324 -15.11 7.75 -5.54
N ALA A 325 -14.93 8.15 -4.28
CA ALA A 325 -14.68 7.24 -3.18
C ALA A 325 -15.72 7.45 -2.09
N SER A 326 -16.14 6.39 -1.40
CA SER A 326 -16.93 6.52 -0.16
C SER A 326 -16.00 6.29 1.01
N LEU A 327 -15.70 7.33 1.78
CA LEU A 327 -14.78 7.27 2.90
C LEU A 327 -15.53 7.51 4.20
N ILE A 328 -15.21 6.74 5.25
CA ILE A 328 -15.58 7.06 6.62
C ILE A 328 -14.30 7.13 7.43
N LEU A 329 -14.02 8.30 7.98
CA LEU A 329 -12.86 8.54 8.83
C LEU A 329 -13.29 8.55 10.29
N LEU A 330 -12.66 7.73 11.13
CA LEU A 330 -12.94 7.68 12.56
C LEU A 330 -11.90 8.53 13.29
N PHE A 331 -12.35 9.63 13.90
CA PHE A 331 -11.51 10.50 14.70
C PHE A 331 -11.83 10.35 16.18
N ARG A 332 -10.79 10.28 17.01
CA ARG A 332 -10.91 10.44 18.46
C ARG A 332 -10.66 11.91 18.81
N VAL A 333 -11.67 12.56 19.36
CA VAL A 333 -11.64 13.98 19.79
C VAL A 333 -12.15 14.04 21.22
N ASP A 334 -11.34 14.56 22.14
CA ASP A 334 -11.69 14.70 23.56
C ASP A 334 -12.20 13.39 24.23
N GLY A 335 -11.71 12.23 23.76
CA GLY A 335 -12.10 10.91 24.25
C GLY A 335 -13.28 10.26 23.51
N THR A 336 -14.05 11.02 22.74
CA THR A 336 -15.18 10.52 21.94
C THR A 336 -14.74 10.13 20.53
N THR A 337 -15.26 9.01 20.03
CA THR A 337 -15.05 8.59 18.63
C THR A 337 -16.14 9.19 17.75
N ILE A 338 -15.74 9.95 16.73
CA ILE A 338 -16.63 10.65 15.81
C ILE A 338 -16.39 10.12 14.40
N PRO A 339 -17.41 9.55 13.74
CA PRO A 339 -17.33 9.18 12.34
C PRO A 339 -17.53 10.41 11.46
N MET A 340 -16.72 10.49 10.42
CA MET A 340 -16.72 11.58 9.46
C MET A 340 -16.82 10.99 8.05
N PRO A 341 -18.03 10.90 7.49
CA PRO A 341 -18.21 10.43 6.12
C PRO A 341 -17.83 11.52 5.12
N ILE A 342 -17.11 11.12 4.09
CA ILE A 342 -16.69 11.99 2.98
C ILE A 342 -16.88 11.22 1.68
N SER A 343 -17.53 11.86 0.71
CA SER A 343 -17.70 11.32 -0.65
C SER A 343 -17.03 12.25 -1.66
N PRO A 344 -15.69 12.25 -1.75
CA PRO A 344 -14.99 13.09 -2.70
C PRO A 344 -15.25 12.61 -4.15
N GLU A 345 -15.50 13.57 -5.04
CA GLU A 345 -15.72 13.32 -6.46
C GLU A 345 -14.69 14.09 -7.30
N CYS A 346 -14.02 13.40 -8.22
CA CYS A 346 -13.19 14.05 -9.23
C CYS A 346 -14.06 14.66 -10.33
N PRO A 347 -13.70 15.83 -10.87
CA PRO A 347 -14.32 16.37 -12.08
C PRO A 347 -14.27 15.34 -13.22
N ALA A 348 -15.32 15.32 -14.04
CA ALA A 348 -15.37 14.39 -15.16
C ALA A 348 -14.22 14.68 -16.14
N SER A 349 -13.35 13.69 -16.36
CA SER A 349 -12.31 13.77 -17.38
C SER A 349 -12.85 13.22 -18.69
N HIS A 350 -12.55 13.90 -19.81
CA HIS A 350 -12.90 13.40 -21.14
C HIS A 350 -12.04 12.18 -21.43
N ASN A 351 -12.64 11.03 -21.71
CA ASN A 351 -11.87 9.88 -22.12
C ASN A 351 -11.19 10.19 -23.47
N PRO A 352 -9.87 9.99 -23.59
CA PRO A 352 -9.15 10.30 -24.83
C PRO A 352 -9.64 9.52 -26.05
N VAL A 353 -10.29 8.38 -25.82
CA VAL A 353 -11.03 7.63 -26.82
C VAL A 353 -12.38 7.26 -26.21
N SER A 354 -13.47 7.57 -26.92
CA SER A 354 -14.84 7.30 -26.48
C SER A 354 -15.57 6.49 -27.56
N THR A 355 -16.48 5.61 -27.15
CA THR A 355 -17.22 4.76 -28.09
C THR A 355 -18.69 4.68 -27.70
N LEU A 356 -19.57 4.76 -28.70
CA LEU A 356 -21.02 4.75 -28.54
C LEU A 356 -21.64 3.74 -29.51
N CYS A 357 -22.38 2.78 -28.97
CA CYS A 357 -23.00 1.71 -29.74
C CYS A 357 -24.50 2.02 -29.87
N SER A 358 -24.98 2.31 -31.09
CA SER A 358 -26.41 2.53 -31.33
C SER A 358 -27.16 1.20 -31.44
N GLN A 359 -28.46 1.21 -31.09
CA GLN A 359 -29.39 0.12 -31.39
C GLN A 359 -29.64 -0.03 -32.90
N ASP A 360 -29.36 1.03 -33.68
CA ASP A 360 -29.53 1.04 -35.14
C ASP A 360 -28.42 0.30 -35.90
N GLY A 361 -27.51 -0.39 -35.19
CA GLY A 361 -26.46 -1.20 -35.80
C GLY A 361 -25.19 -0.42 -36.17
N TYR A 362 -24.91 0.68 -35.49
CA TYR A 362 -23.72 1.52 -35.70
C TYR A 362 -22.88 1.65 -34.43
N MET A 363 -21.57 1.70 -34.60
CA MET A 363 -20.55 1.98 -33.59
C MET A 363 -19.90 3.33 -33.93
N THR A 364 -20.16 4.34 -33.11
CA THR A 364 -19.48 5.63 -33.20
C THR A 364 -18.22 5.60 -32.34
N ILE A 365 -17.08 5.96 -32.92
CA ILE A 365 -15.77 5.94 -32.27
C ILE A 365 -15.18 7.34 -32.34
N GLU A 366 -14.87 7.92 -31.20
CA GLU A 366 -14.23 9.23 -31.07
C GLU A 366 -12.80 9.06 -30.55
N VAL A 367 -11.82 9.63 -31.25
CA VAL A 367 -10.40 9.56 -30.92
C VAL A 367 -9.85 10.98 -30.80
N LEU A 368 -9.37 11.36 -29.62
CA LEU A 368 -8.69 12.64 -29.40
C LEU A 368 -7.18 12.54 -29.70
N ALA A 369 -6.59 13.63 -30.20
CA ALA A 369 -5.14 13.74 -30.37
C ALA A 369 -4.40 13.59 -29.02
N ALA A 370 -5.04 14.00 -27.92
CA ALA A 370 -4.52 13.84 -26.57
C ALA A 370 -4.54 12.38 -26.04
N ALA A 371 -4.90 11.40 -26.88
CA ALA A 371 -4.96 10.00 -26.47
C ALA A 371 -3.63 9.32 -26.18
N THR A 372 -2.53 9.90 -26.66
CA THR A 372 -1.18 9.41 -26.38
C THR A 372 -0.28 10.56 -25.93
N GLN A 373 0.79 10.22 -25.24
CA GLN A 373 1.89 11.14 -24.98
C GLN A 373 3.19 10.52 -25.54
N PRO A 374 3.82 11.12 -26.57
CA PRO A 374 3.47 12.36 -27.28
C PRO A 374 2.13 12.34 -28.06
N ILE A 375 1.59 13.52 -28.40
CA ILE A 375 0.27 13.73 -29.03
C ILE A 375 0.11 12.84 -30.26
N LEU A 376 -1.00 12.09 -30.32
CA LEU A 376 -1.29 11.15 -31.39
C LEU A 376 -1.37 11.88 -32.74
N ASN A 377 -0.63 11.38 -33.73
CA ASN A 377 -0.77 11.86 -35.09
C ASN A 377 -2.08 11.32 -35.70
N LEU A 378 -3.10 12.18 -35.78
CA LEU A 378 -4.41 11.83 -36.32
C LEU A 378 -4.39 11.45 -37.82
N ASP A 379 -3.32 11.74 -38.58
CA ASP A 379 -3.18 11.32 -39.98
C ASP A 379 -2.90 9.83 -40.14
N THR A 380 -2.34 9.19 -39.10
CA THR A 380 -1.94 7.78 -39.15
C THR A 380 -2.96 6.83 -38.53
N VAL A 381 -4.01 7.36 -37.91
CA VAL A 381 -5.10 6.59 -37.28
C VAL A 381 -5.96 5.90 -38.34
N ARG A 382 -6.15 4.59 -38.19
CA ARG A 382 -6.93 3.70 -39.06
C ARG A 382 -7.71 2.68 -38.24
N LEU A 383 -8.84 2.23 -38.77
CA LEU A 383 -9.57 1.07 -38.24
C LEU A 383 -9.03 -0.24 -38.83
N ALA A 384 -9.50 -1.39 -38.36
CA ALA A 384 -9.00 -2.73 -38.72
C ALA A 384 -8.91 -2.99 -40.25
N ASP A 385 -9.91 -2.58 -41.04
CA ASP A 385 -9.90 -2.75 -42.52
C ASP A 385 -9.04 -1.69 -43.27
N GLY A 386 -8.52 -0.68 -42.56
CA GLY A 386 -7.62 0.37 -43.08
C GLY A 386 -8.25 1.36 -44.09
N LYS A 387 -9.36 0.97 -44.72
CA LYS A 387 -10.10 1.70 -45.77
C LYS A 387 -11.16 2.64 -45.21
N CYS A 388 -11.65 2.39 -44.00
CA CYS A 388 -12.69 3.21 -43.39
C CYS A 388 -12.14 4.57 -42.97
N GLN A 389 -12.85 5.61 -43.40
CA GLN A 389 -12.50 7.00 -43.17
C GLN A 389 -13.35 7.58 -42.02
N PRO A 390 -12.81 8.58 -41.29
CA PRO A 390 -13.57 9.26 -40.26
C PRO A 390 -14.69 10.11 -40.89
N THR A 391 -15.86 10.11 -40.27
CA THR A 391 -17.00 10.98 -40.60
C THR A 391 -16.69 12.44 -40.26
N THR A 392 -15.88 12.68 -39.22
CA THR A 392 -15.48 14.04 -38.83
C THR A 392 -13.99 14.05 -38.49
N ARG A 393 -13.28 15.06 -38.99
CA ARG A 393 -11.85 15.27 -38.77
C ARG A 393 -11.59 16.71 -38.36
N THR A 394 -10.93 16.89 -37.23
CA THR A 394 -10.44 18.18 -36.73
C THR A 394 -8.97 18.06 -36.34
N ASN A 395 -8.32 19.17 -36.00
CA ASN A 395 -6.93 19.17 -35.56
C ASN A 395 -6.73 18.47 -34.20
N SER A 396 -7.80 18.26 -33.43
CA SER A 396 -7.75 17.68 -32.08
C SER A 396 -8.48 16.35 -31.96
N MET A 397 -9.24 15.92 -32.97
CA MET A 397 -10.16 14.79 -32.84
C MET A 397 -10.59 14.18 -34.18
N LEU A 398 -10.82 12.87 -34.16
CA LEU A 398 -11.47 12.08 -35.21
C LEU A 398 -12.77 11.45 -34.70
N ILE A 399 -13.80 11.40 -35.53
CA ILE A 399 -15.02 10.62 -35.29
C ILE A 399 -15.19 9.64 -36.45
N TYR A 400 -15.35 8.36 -36.15
CA TYR A 400 -15.80 7.33 -37.08
C TYR A 400 -17.23 6.95 -36.75
N ASN A 401 -18.06 6.76 -37.78
CA ASN A 401 -19.36 6.11 -37.65
C ASN A 401 -19.33 4.80 -38.44
N VAL A 402 -19.25 3.68 -37.74
CA VAL A 402 -18.93 2.37 -38.31
C VAL A 402 -20.15 1.45 -38.24
N PRO A 403 -20.66 0.94 -39.37
CA PRO A 403 -21.65 -0.13 -39.34
C PRO A 403 -21.06 -1.41 -38.72
N LEU A 404 -21.78 -2.05 -37.80
CA LEU A 404 -21.30 -3.22 -37.02
C LEU A 404 -20.90 -4.43 -37.88
N ASN A 405 -21.35 -4.51 -39.13
CA ASN A 405 -21.05 -5.58 -40.09
C ASN A 405 -19.92 -5.23 -41.07
N SER A 406 -19.20 -4.12 -40.86
CA SER A 406 -18.23 -3.57 -41.82
C SER A 406 -16.96 -3.05 -41.13
N CYS A 407 -16.04 -2.45 -41.91
CA CYS A 407 -14.79 -1.85 -41.40
C CYS A 407 -13.89 -2.78 -40.58
N GLY A 408 -13.94 -4.09 -40.84
CA GLY A 408 -13.16 -5.08 -40.10
C GLY A 408 -13.71 -5.38 -38.70
N THR A 409 -14.96 -5.00 -38.41
CA THR A 409 -15.61 -5.34 -37.15
C THR A 409 -15.86 -6.85 -37.07
N MET A 410 -15.35 -7.49 -36.02
CA MET A 410 -15.53 -8.91 -35.75
C MET A 410 -16.71 -9.15 -34.80
N LEU A 411 -17.48 -10.21 -35.05
CA LEU A 411 -18.58 -10.63 -34.20
C LEU A 411 -18.17 -11.82 -33.33
N LYS A 412 -18.43 -11.74 -32.02
CA LYS A 412 -18.18 -12.80 -31.03
C LYS A 412 -19.45 -13.08 -30.22
N PHE A 413 -19.71 -14.35 -29.94
CA PHE A 413 -20.79 -14.78 -29.04
C PHE A 413 -20.16 -15.28 -27.73
N VAL A 414 -20.48 -14.64 -26.61
CA VAL A 414 -19.96 -15.01 -25.28
C VAL A 414 -21.13 -15.11 -24.31
N GLY A 415 -21.54 -16.34 -23.97
CA GLY A 415 -22.74 -16.58 -23.17
C GLY A 415 -24.00 -16.03 -23.85
N ASN A 416 -24.77 -15.21 -23.14
CA ASN A 416 -25.97 -14.53 -23.66
C ASN A 416 -25.64 -13.16 -24.30
N LYS A 417 -24.38 -12.87 -24.60
CA LYS A 417 -23.95 -11.58 -25.15
C LYS A 417 -23.41 -11.73 -26.56
N VAL A 418 -23.81 -10.79 -27.41
CA VAL A 418 -23.29 -10.56 -28.75
C VAL A 418 -22.30 -9.41 -28.66
N ILE A 419 -21.04 -9.64 -29.00
CA ILE A 419 -19.95 -8.68 -28.87
C ILE A 419 -19.43 -8.35 -30.27
N TYR A 420 -19.49 -7.08 -30.65
CA TYR A 420 -18.88 -6.56 -31.86
C TYR A 420 -17.57 -5.86 -31.50
N GLU A 421 -16.48 -6.24 -32.15
CA GLU A 421 -15.13 -5.82 -31.83
C GLU A 421 -14.46 -5.17 -33.04
N ASN A 422 -13.85 -3.99 -32.88
CA ASN A 422 -13.05 -3.35 -33.92
C ASN A 422 -11.70 -2.89 -33.32
N GLU A 423 -10.68 -2.74 -34.15
CA GLU A 423 -9.34 -2.30 -33.73
C GLU A 423 -8.98 -0.97 -34.38
N ILE A 424 -8.42 -0.05 -33.59
CA ILE A 424 -7.77 1.17 -34.04
C ILE A 424 -6.27 0.93 -34.08
N HIS A 425 -5.64 1.31 -35.17
CA HIS A 425 -4.19 1.29 -35.38
C HIS A 425 -3.69 2.70 -35.69
N ALA A 426 -2.54 3.09 -35.16
CA ALA A 426 -1.84 4.28 -35.60
C ALA A 426 -0.34 4.06 -35.61
N LEU A 427 0.31 4.47 -36.70
CA LEU A 427 1.75 4.39 -36.84
C LEU A 427 2.38 5.69 -36.31
N TRP A 428 3.35 5.56 -35.41
CA TRP A 428 4.24 6.66 -35.07
C TRP A 428 5.36 6.73 -36.10
N LYS A 429 5.50 7.85 -36.82
CA LYS A 429 6.65 8.08 -37.71
C LYS A 429 7.61 9.03 -37.02
N ASP A 430 8.83 8.58 -36.78
CA ASP A 430 9.90 9.40 -36.22
C ASP A 430 10.13 10.65 -37.11
N SER A 431 10.00 11.84 -36.50
CA SER A 431 10.43 13.10 -37.12
C SER A 431 11.24 13.88 -36.09
N PRO A 432 12.54 14.11 -36.30
CA PRO A 432 13.31 13.88 -37.53
C PRO A 432 13.69 12.39 -37.76
N PRO A 433 14.04 11.99 -39.00
CA PRO A 433 14.45 10.62 -39.31
C PRO A 433 15.74 10.27 -38.57
N SER A 434 15.63 9.45 -37.52
CA SER A 434 16.78 8.90 -36.80
C SER A 434 17.23 7.59 -37.46
N ARG A 435 18.51 7.21 -37.31
CA ARG A 435 19.08 5.97 -37.87
C ARG A 435 18.53 4.68 -37.24
N ILE A 436 17.64 4.80 -36.25
CA ILE A 436 16.93 3.70 -35.59
C ILE A 436 15.44 3.98 -35.76
N SER A 437 14.75 3.21 -36.61
CA SER A 437 13.29 3.26 -36.73
C SER A 437 12.69 2.68 -35.44
N ARG A 438 12.01 3.49 -34.64
CA ARG A 438 11.21 3.00 -33.50
C ARG A 438 9.74 3.07 -33.88
N ASP A 439 9.36 2.30 -34.90
CA ASP A 439 7.97 2.14 -35.32
C ASP A 439 7.18 1.49 -34.17
N SER A 440 6.64 2.33 -33.29
CA SER A 440 5.72 1.90 -32.23
C SER A 440 4.31 2.08 -32.79
N GLU A 441 3.65 0.96 -32.99
CA GLU A 441 2.25 0.92 -33.41
C GLU A 441 1.35 1.09 -32.19
N TYR A 442 0.53 2.14 -32.19
CA TYR A 442 -0.57 2.27 -31.24
C TYR A 442 -1.71 1.37 -31.69
N ARG A 443 -2.15 0.45 -30.83
CA ARG A 443 -3.29 -0.43 -31.09
C ARG A 443 -4.29 -0.37 -29.95
N LEU A 444 -5.56 -0.17 -30.28
CA LEU A 444 -6.66 -0.10 -29.32
C LEU A 444 -7.86 -0.94 -29.80
N THR A 445 -8.34 -1.85 -28.97
CA THR A 445 -9.51 -2.68 -29.27
C THR A 445 -10.77 -2.07 -28.65
N ILE A 446 -11.83 -1.95 -29.44
CA ILE A 446 -13.12 -1.40 -29.03
C ILE A 446 -14.17 -2.50 -29.12
N GLN A 447 -15.01 -2.63 -28.08
CA GLN A 447 -16.08 -3.61 -28.07
C GLN A 447 -17.44 -3.00 -27.73
N CYS A 448 -18.45 -3.35 -28.54
CA CYS A 448 -19.87 -3.12 -28.28
C CYS A 448 -20.52 -4.44 -27.87
N SER A 449 -21.07 -4.52 -26.66
CA SER A 449 -21.78 -5.71 -26.18
C SER A 449 -23.29 -5.48 -26.14
N TYR A 450 -24.04 -6.42 -26.72
CA TYR A 450 -25.50 -6.47 -26.76
C TYR A 450 -25.99 -7.74 -26.04
N ASP A 451 -26.91 -7.61 -25.09
CA ASP A 451 -27.58 -8.75 -24.46
C ASP A 451 -28.62 -9.36 -25.42
N SER A 452 -28.62 -10.70 -25.54
CA SER A 452 -29.54 -11.43 -26.42
C SER A 452 -30.96 -11.59 -25.85
N SER A 453 -31.17 -11.28 -24.57
CA SER A 453 -32.50 -11.26 -23.95
C SER A 453 -33.17 -9.91 -24.19
N ALA A 454 -34.42 -9.94 -24.65
CA ALA A 454 -35.24 -8.79 -25.02
C ALA A 454 -35.41 -7.73 -23.90
N ALA A 455 -34.39 -6.89 -23.72
CA ALA A 455 -34.37 -5.55 -23.13
C ALA A 455 -32.89 -5.08 -23.24
N ALA A 456 -32.55 -4.39 -24.33
CA ALA A 456 -31.16 -4.09 -24.68
C ALA A 456 -30.51 -3.09 -23.70
N THR A 457 -29.86 -3.59 -22.65
CA THR A 457 -28.88 -2.84 -21.86
C THR A 457 -27.56 -2.76 -22.63
N MET A 458 -27.16 -1.53 -23.02
CA MET A 458 -25.90 -1.28 -23.71
C MET A 458 -24.75 -1.33 -22.70
N ILE A 459 -23.83 -2.26 -22.86
CA ILE A 459 -22.57 -2.28 -22.10
C ILE A 459 -21.44 -2.01 -23.11
N VAL A 460 -20.87 -0.81 -23.02
CA VAL A 460 -19.69 -0.41 -23.79
C VAL A 460 -18.46 -0.83 -23.01
N ASN A 461 -17.72 -1.81 -23.53
CA ASN A 461 -16.43 -2.19 -22.98
C ASN A 461 -15.35 -1.69 -23.91
N VAL A 462 -14.72 -0.57 -23.55
CA VAL A 462 -13.45 -0.17 -24.18
C VAL A 462 -12.36 -1.01 -23.52
N VAL A 463 -12.01 -2.12 -24.15
CA VAL A 463 -10.86 -2.91 -23.72
C VAL A 463 -9.61 -2.26 -24.31
N THR A 464 -9.13 -1.21 -23.64
CA THR A 464 -7.72 -0.86 -23.74
C THR A 464 -6.95 -2.09 -23.26
N GLY A 465 -6.44 -2.91 -24.18
CA GLY A 465 -5.22 -3.65 -23.87
C GLY A 465 -4.23 -2.64 -23.29
N PRO A 466 -3.39 -3.00 -22.30
CA PRO A 466 -2.46 -2.04 -21.73
C PRO A 466 -1.77 -1.41 -22.93
N THR A 467 -1.95 -0.10 -23.10
CA THR A 467 -0.99 0.66 -23.87
C THR A 467 0.33 0.19 -23.28
N LEU A 468 1.28 -0.22 -24.12
CA LEU A 468 2.65 -0.24 -23.63
C LEU A 468 2.78 1.14 -23.03
N ALA A 469 2.84 1.20 -21.69
CA ALA A 469 2.91 2.47 -21.01
C ALA A 469 4.01 3.18 -21.77
N SER A 470 3.80 4.47 -22.10
CA SER A 470 4.96 5.29 -22.31
C SER A 470 5.65 5.28 -20.95
N ALA A 471 6.45 4.24 -20.75
CA ALA A 471 7.38 4.10 -19.70
C ALA A 471 8.47 5.08 -20.12
N LYS A 472 8.18 6.36 -19.88
CA LYS A 472 9.16 7.18 -19.18
C LYS A 472 9.22 6.66 -17.74
N THR A 473 9.52 5.37 -17.59
CA THR A 473 10.41 5.03 -16.50
C THR A 473 11.67 5.80 -16.85
N ASN A 474 12.11 6.68 -15.94
CA ASN A 474 13.53 6.94 -15.87
C ASN A 474 14.15 5.56 -15.61
N GLY A 475 14.45 4.82 -16.68
CA GLY A 475 15.17 3.57 -16.56
C GLY A 475 16.44 3.91 -15.78
N PRO A 476 16.76 3.19 -14.70
CA PRO A 476 17.80 3.59 -13.78
C PRO A 476 19.07 3.88 -14.60
N LEU A 477 19.55 5.12 -14.49
CA LEU A 477 20.79 5.52 -15.14
C LEU A 477 21.88 4.61 -14.56
N SER A 478 22.38 3.69 -15.36
CA SER A 478 23.46 2.80 -14.93
C SER A 478 24.75 3.60 -14.99
N LEU A 479 25.10 4.23 -13.88
CA LEU A 479 26.35 4.93 -13.73
C LEU A 479 27.35 4.03 -13.00
N VAL A 480 28.63 4.15 -13.34
CA VAL A 480 29.71 3.54 -12.58
C VAL A 480 30.75 4.61 -12.25
N LEU A 481 31.25 4.59 -11.01
CA LEU A 481 32.38 5.38 -10.57
C LEU A 481 33.61 4.46 -10.52
N ASN A 482 34.61 4.74 -11.34
CA ASN A 482 35.84 3.97 -11.44
C ASN A 482 37.04 4.80 -11.00
N MET A 483 38.01 4.15 -10.37
CA MET A 483 39.31 4.72 -10.04
C MET A 483 40.37 4.15 -10.99
N PHE A 484 41.27 5.02 -11.47
CA PHE A 484 42.38 4.68 -12.37
C PHE A 484 43.72 4.86 -11.69
N GLN A 485 44.73 4.12 -12.17
CA GLN A 485 46.08 4.13 -11.61
C GLN A 485 46.79 5.45 -11.86
N ASP A 486 46.54 6.08 -13.01
CA ASP A 486 47.21 7.30 -13.45
C ASP A 486 46.27 8.22 -14.27
N ASN A 487 46.83 9.36 -14.72
CA ASN A 487 46.12 10.36 -15.53
C ASN A 487 45.86 9.91 -16.98
N SER A 488 46.31 8.71 -17.38
CA SER A 488 46.05 8.17 -18.72
C SER A 488 44.64 7.61 -18.84
N TYR A 489 44.01 7.27 -17.69
CA TYR A 489 42.69 6.63 -17.61
C TYR A 489 42.59 5.36 -18.47
N THR A 490 43.68 4.59 -18.56
CA THR A 490 43.75 3.33 -19.32
C THR A 490 43.52 2.11 -18.44
N THR A 491 44.19 2.04 -17.28
CA THR A 491 44.10 0.92 -16.33
C THR A 491 43.23 1.28 -15.13
N MET A 492 42.06 0.64 -15.04
CA MET A 492 41.15 0.76 -13.91
C MET A 492 41.54 -0.20 -12.77
N TYR A 493 41.31 0.20 -11.53
CA TYR A 493 41.44 -0.70 -10.38
C TYR A 493 40.27 -1.71 -10.35
N GLY A 494 40.59 -2.99 -10.18
CA GLY A 494 39.60 -4.06 -10.07
C GLY A 494 39.00 -4.18 -8.66
N ILE A 495 37.84 -4.82 -8.53
CA ILE A 495 37.14 -5.01 -7.22
C ILE A 495 38.05 -5.71 -6.20
N GLY A 496 38.84 -6.70 -6.62
CA GLY A 496 39.77 -7.43 -5.75
C GLY A 496 41.02 -6.65 -5.31
N GLN A 497 41.23 -5.43 -5.80
CA GLN A 497 42.37 -4.58 -5.43
C GLN A 497 42.01 -3.54 -4.34
N TYR A 498 40.76 -3.52 -3.89
CA TYR A 498 40.34 -2.70 -2.76
C TYR A 498 40.62 -3.45 -1.44
N PRO A 499 41.03 -2.75 -0.36
CA PRO A 499 41.19 -1.30 -0.25
C PRO A 499 42.47 -0.76 -0.91
N ILE A 500 42.37 0.35 -1.64
CA ILE A 500 43.51 0.97 -2.32
C ILE A 500 44.27 1.86 -1.35
N VAL A 501 45.57 1.65 -1.21
CA VAL A 501 46.43 2.48 -0.35
C VAL A 501 46.96 3.69 -1.15
N LYS A 502 46.85 4.88 -0.57
CA LYS A 502 47.40 6.14 -1.08
C LYS A 502 48.06 6.92 0.06
N THR A 503 49.01 7.80 -0.26
CA THR A 503 49.55 8.73 0.72
C THR A 503 48.82 10.06 0.66
N LEU A 504 48.95 10.89 1.69
CA LEU A 504 48.35 12.23 1.71
C LEU A 504 48.84 13.09 0.55
N ARG A 505 47.91 13.81 -0.09
CA ARG A 505 48.09 14.68 -1.27
C ARG A 505 48.36 13.96 -2.59
N ASP A 506 48.46 12.63 -2.59
CA ASP A 506 48.53 11.86 -3.82
C ASP A 506 47.27 12.10 -4.68
N PRO A 507 47.41 12.20 -6.00
CA PRO A 507 46.26 12.30 -6.88
C PRO A 507 45.54 10.96 -6.98
N ILE A 508 44.21 11.01 -6.92
CA ILE A 508 43.33 9.92 -7.33
C ILE A 508 42.57 10.33 -8.59
N TYR A 509 42.57 9.44 -9.58
CA TYR A 509 41.97 9.68 -10.88
C TYR A 509 40.63 8.95 -10.95
N LEU A 510 39.54 9.71 -11.05
CA LEU A 510 38.18 9.21 -10.99
C LEU A 510 37.47 9.44 -12.32
N GLU A 511 36.71 8.45 -12.78
CA GLU A 511 35.81 8.56 -13.94
C GLU A 511 34.41 8.12 -13.52
N VAL A 512 33.43 9.01 -13.73
CA VAL A 512 32.02 8.59 -13.78
C VAL A 512 31.68 8.29 -15.22
N GLN A 513 31.14 7.10 -15.47
CA GLN A 513 30.76 6.63 -16.80
C GLN A 513 29.30 6.21 -16.81
N LEU A 514 28.58 6.67 -17.84
CA LEU A 514 27.25 6.17 -18.19
C LEU A 514 27.35 4.85 -18.97
N LEU A 515 26.65 3.83 -18.49
CA LEU A 515 26.57 2.50 -19.09
C LEU A 515 25.26 2.32 -19.88
N SER A 516 25.26 1.33 -20.77
CA SER A 516 24.04 0.77 -21.39
C SER A 516 23.15 1.76 -22.18
N ARG A 517 23.76 2.73 -22.87
CA ARG A 517 23.09 3.71 -23.75
C ARG A 517 23.94 3.98 -25.00
N ASN A 518 23.33 4.28 -26.15
CA ASN A 518 24.02 4.59 -27.43
C ASN A 518 23.50 5.88 -28.10
N ASP A 519 22.86 6.78 -27.35
CA ASP A 519 22.36 8.05 -27.84
C ASP A 519 23.47 9.13 -27.92
N PRO A 520 23.86 9.63 -29.12
CA PRO A 520 24.88 10.66 -29.23
C PRO A 520 24.43 12.03 -28.68
N ASN A 521 23.12 12.23 -28.46
CA ASN A 521 22.56 13.51 -28.05
C ASN A 521 22.53 13.70 -26.52
N ILE A 522 23.06 12.75 -25.75
CA ILE A 522 23.13 12.88 -24.30
C ILE A 522 24.56 13.14 -23.81
N LYS A 523 24.66 13.86 -22.70
CA LYS A 523 25.90 14.20 -22.02
C LYS A 523 25.76 14.01 -20.52
N LEU A 524 26.72 13.33 -19.92
CA LEU A 524 26.84 13.17 -18.48
C LEU A 524 27.35 14.48 -17.84
N VAL A 525 26.69 14.92 -16.78
CA VAL A 525 27.08 16.08 -15.97
C VAL A 525 27.07 15.66 -14.50
N LEU A 526 28.15 15.98 -13.77
CA LEU A 526 28.22 15.72 -12.33
C LEU A 526 27.37 16.76 -11.59
N ASP A 527 26.69 16.35 -10.52
CA ASP A 527 26.03 17.24 -9.58
C ASP A 527 26.94 17.46 -8.37
N ASP A 528 26.88 16.60 -7.36
CA ASP A 528 27.73 16.66 -6.17
C ASP A 528 28.63 15.42 -6.08
N CYS A 529 29.91 15.59 -5.73
CA CYS A 529 30.79 14.49 -5.35
C CYS A 529 31.37 14.75 -3.97
N TRP A 530 31.40 13.75 -3.11
CA TRP A 530 31.88 13.87 -1.74
C TRP A 530 32.50 12.59 -1.22
N ALA A 531 33.22 12.72 -0.10
CA ALA A 531 33.76 11.58 0.63
C ALA A 531 33.30 11.57 2.09
N THR A 532 33.29 10.38 2.69
CA THR A 532 32.93 10.12 4.09
C THR A 532 33.91 9.14 4.74
N THR A 533 33.85 9.04 6.07
CA THR A 533 34.65 8.09 6.88
C THR A 533 33.96 6.73 7.08
N SER A 534 32.73 6.55 6.59
CA SER A 534 31.97 5.31 6.71
C SER A 534 31.29 4.96 5.40
N GLN A 535 30.86 3.70 5.25
CA GLN A 535 30.18 3.21 4.05
C GLN A 535 28.82 3.87 3.80
N ASP A 536 28.24 4.56 4.79
CA ASP A 536 27.01 5.33 4.60
C ASP A 536 27.31 6.68 3.90
N PRO A 537 26.77 6.94 2.69
CA PRO A 537 26.96 8.20 1.98
C PRO A 537 26.44 9.42 2.75
N ASN A 538 25.49 9.25 3.66
CA ASN A 538 24.91 10.33 4.46
C ASN A 538 25.62 10.54 5.80
N SER A 539 26.66 9.76 6.09
CA SER A 539 27.43 9.90 7.34
C SER A 539 28.23 11.20 7.39
N LEU A 540 28.33 11.77 8.58
CA LEU A 540 29.20 12.91 8.86
C LEU A 540 30.52 12.41 9.47
N PRO A 541 31.66 13.04 9.14
CA PRO A 541 31.83 14.23 8.31
C PRO A 541 31.75 13.95 6.79
N GLN A 542 31.20 14.90 6.04
CA GLN A 542 31.21 14.90 4.57
C GLN A 542 32.17 15.95 4.02
N TRP A 543 33.04 15.55 3.09
CA TRP A 543 33.87 16.47 2.33
C TRP A 543 33.45 16.52 0.86
N LYS A 544 32.77 17.59 0.43
CA LYS A 544 32.39 17.74 -0.99
C LYS A 544 33.55 18.27 -1.82
N VAL A 545 33.92 17.53 -2.86
CA VAL A 545 34.99 17.84 -3.82
C VAL A 545 34.43 18.46 -5.11
N VAL A 546 33.16 18.18 -5.43
CA VAL A 546 32.41 18.81 -6.52
C VAL A 546 31.06 19.27 -5.95
N VAL A 547 30.62 20.48 -6.28
CA VAL A 547 29.33 21.04 -5.89
C VAL A 547 28.63 21.63 -7.10
N ASP A 548 27.41 21.17 -7.38
CA ASP A 548 26.61 21.51 -8.57
C ASP A 548 27.43 21.53 -9.88
N GLY A 549 28.25 20.49 -10.11
CA GLY A 549 29.09 20.33 -11.29
C GLY A 549 30.35 21.20 -11.34
N CYS A 550 30.60 22.00 -10.30
CA CYS A 550 31.75 22.91 -10.22
C CYS A 550 32.74 22.48 -9.14
N LYS A 551 34.02 22.79 -9.35
CA LYS A 551 35.06 22.63 -8.32
C LYS A 551 34.78 23.55 -7.12
N ARG A 552 35.01 23.07 -5.90
CA ARG A 552 34.81 23.87 -4.68
C ARG A 552 35.89 24.95 -4.55
N PRO A 553 35.54 26.25 -4.56
CA PRO A 553 36.55 27.33 -4.56
C PRO A 553 37.24 27.53 -3.21
N GLN A 554 36.62 27.07 -2.12
CA GLN A 554 37.15 27.17 -0.74
C GLN A 554 38.15 26.05 -0.40
N ASP A 555 38.38 25.11 -1.31
CA ASP A 555 39.36 24.04 -1.13
C ASP A 555 40.74 24.50 -1.64
N ASN A 556 41.79 24.30 -0.84
CA ASN A 556 43.17 24.59 -1.23
C ASN A 556 43.67 23.59 -2.30
N TYR A 557 43.13 22.37 -2.29
CA TYR A 557 43.46 21.31 -3.24
C TYR A 557 42.27 21.04 -4.14
N GLN A 558 41.96 22.02 -5.00
CA GLN A 558 40.79 21.96 -5.87
C GLN A 558 40.81 20.76 -6.81
N THR A 559 39.63 20.18 -7.02
CA THR A 559 39.37 19.18 -8.06
C THR A 559 39.75 19.70 -9.44
N VAL A 560 40.48 18.88 -10.20
CA VAL A 560 40.88 19.17 -11.58
C VAL A 560 40.04 18.33 -12.53
N PHE A 561 39.34 18.96 -13.47
CA PHE A 561 38.59 18.25 -14.51
C PHE A 561 39.47 17.98 -15.72
N HIS A 562 39.53 16.72 -16.14
CA HIS A 562 40.31 16.28 -17.29
C HIS A 562 39.41 16.12 -18.52
N PRO A 563 39.82 16.60 -19.69
CA PRO A 563 39.03 16.42 -20.90
C PRO A 563 39.05 14.96 -21.36
N VAL A 564 37.97 14.52 -21.99
CA VAL A 564 37.81 13.14 -22.47
C VAL A 564 37.98 13.13 -23.99
N TYR A 565 39.04 12.48 -24.47
CA TYR A 565 39.33 12.29 -25.89
C TYR A 565 39.69 10.82 -26.18
N GLY A 566 39.63 10.41 -27.44
CA GLY A 566 40.14 9.10 -27.88
C GLY A 566 39.34 7.88 -27.41
N VAL A 567 38.10 8.07 -26.94
CA VAL A 567 37.19 7.00 -26.49
C VAL A 567 35.83 7.12 -27.18
N ALA A 568 35.14 5.99 -27.35
CA ALA A 568 33.78 5.98 -27.88
C ALA A 568 32.83 6.75 -26.94
N LEU A 569 32.04 7.66 -27.51
CA LEU A 569 31.09 8.54 -26.81
C LEU A 569 31.71 9.33 -25.63
N PRO A 570 32.59 10.33 -25.90
CA PRO A 570 33.21 11.14 -24.85
C PRO A 570 32.20 11.87 -23.96
N SER A 571 31.01 12.19 -24.47
CA SER A 571 29.95 12.85 -23.71
C SER A 571 29.42 12.02 -22.54
N TYR A 572 29.71 10.72 -22.49
CA TYR A 572 29.21 9.79 -21.47
C TYR A 572 30.09 9.67 -20.25
N ARG A 573 31.26 10.30 -20.28
CA ARG A 573 32.29 10.16 -19.27
C ARG A 573 32.66 11.51 -18.69
N LYS A 574 32.91 11.53 -17.40
CA LYS A 574 33.47 12.69 -16.70
C LYS A 574 34.68 12.25 -15.89
N ARG A 575 35.84 12.76 -16.30
CA ARG A 575 37.14 12.51 -15.67
C ARG A 575 37.53 13.68 -14.79
N PHE A 576 37.94 13.38 -13.57
CA PHE A 576 38.44 14.37 -12.65
C PHE A 576 39.49 13.76 -11.73
N GLU A 577 40.29 14.63 -11.15
CA GLU A 577 41.36 14.31 -10.22
C GLU A 577 41.09 15.02 -8.91
N VAL A 578 41.25 14.27 -7.82
CA VAL A 578 41.15 14.76 -6.45
C VAL A 578 42.45 14.43 -5.74
N LYS A 579 42.99 15.35 -4.95
CA LYS A 579 44.14 15.06 -4.09
C LYS A 579 43.64 14.45 -2.79
N THR A 580 44.25 13.36 -2.34
CA THR A 580 43.88 12.70 -1.09
C THR A 580 44.03 13.63 0.10
N PHE A 581 43.10 13.50 1.05
CA PHE A 581 43.00 14.30 2.27
C PHE A 581 42.63 13.38 3.43
N ALA A 582 42.84 13.84 4.67
CA ALA A 582 42.37 13.12 5.86
C ALA A 582 41.31 13.93 6.60
N PHE A 583 40.32 13.23 7.15
CA PHE A 583 39.42 13.82 8.14
C PHE A 583 40.15 13.92 9.47
N VAL A 584 40.18 15.12 10.04
CA VAL A 584 40.85 15.40 11.31
C VAL A 584 39.80 15.69 12.38
N SER A 585 39.89 15.00 13.51
CA SER A 585 39.11 15.27 14.72
C SER A 585 40.07 15.45 15.90
N ASN A 586 39.95 16.57 16.62
CA ASN A 586 40.83 16.90 17.75
C ASN A 586 42.35 16.84 17.45
N GLY A 587 42.76 17.15 16.22
CA GLY A 587 44.17 17.16 15.81
C GLY A 587 44.77 15.79 15.43
N GLN A 588 43.97 14.73 15.45
CA GLN A 588 44.35 13.39 14.96
C GLN A 588 43.45 12.98 13.78
N ALA A 589 43.99 12.15 12.87
CA ALA A 589 43.21 11.61 11.77
C ALA A 589 42.12 10.66 12.30
N SER A 590 40.85 10.94 12.00
CA SER A 590 39.69 10.23 12.56
C SER A 590 39.64 8.76 12.12
N THR A 591 39.92 8.50 10.84
CA THR A 591 40.02 7.17 10.22
C THR A 591 40.90 7.24 8.97
N ASN A 592 41.66 6.19 8.67
CA ASN A 592 42.43 6.12 7.43
C ASN A 592 41.58 5.65 6.23
N LEU A 593 40.37 5.14 6.47
CA LEU A 593 39.44 4.68 5.44
C LEU A 593 38.57 5.84 4.96
N ILE A 594 38.55 6.05 3.64
CA ILE A 594 37.71 7.05 2.97
C ILE A 594 36.87 6.39 1.89
N TYR A 595 35.58 6.68 1.91
CA TYR A 595 34.61 6.24 0.91
C TYR A 595 34.24 7.42 0.01
N PHE A 596 34.18 7.20 -1.30
CA PHE A 596 33.86 8.24 -2.29
C PHE A 596 32.53 7.98 -2.97
N TYR A 597 31.78 9.06 -3.16
CA TYR A 597 30.46 9.07 -3.77
C TYR A 597 30.34 10.23 -4.76
N CYS A 598 29.54 10.03 -5.81
CA CYS A 598 29.15 11.06 -6.75
C CYS A 598 27.69 10.91 -7.12
N SER A 599 26.99 12.03 -7.18
CA SER A 599 25.70 12.16 -7.84
C SER A 599 25.89 12.79 -9.21
N ALA A 600 25.19 12.27 -10.23
CA ALA A 600 25.26 12.80 -11.58
C ALA A 600 23.89 12.78 -12.28
N VAL A 601 23.76 13.64 -13.29
CA VAL A 601 22.58 13.80 -14.12
C VAL A 601 22.95 13.63 -15.59
N VAL A 602 21.99 13.18 -16.40
CA VAL A 602 22.14 13.07 -17.85
C VAL A 602 21.39 14.20 -18.52
N CYS A 603 22.11 14.96 -19.33
CA CYS A 603 21.61 16.12 -20.03
C CYS A 603 21.40 15.81 -21.50
N ASN A 604 20.24 16.18 -22.04
CA ASN A 604 20.04 16.25 -23.47
C ASN A 604 20.75 17.49 -24.03
N THR A 605 21.57 17.28 -25.05
CA THR A 605 22.39 18.33 -25.70
C THR A 605 21.58 19.22 -26.64
N LEU A 606 20.44 18.73 -27.14
CA LEU A 606 19.55 19.47 -28.05
C LEU A 606 18.53 20.32 -27.29
N ALA A 607 18.09 19.85 -26.12
CA ALA A 607 17.17 20.53 -25.23
C ALA A 607 17.61 20.31 -23.78
N PRO A 608 18.21 21.31 -23.11
CA PRO A 608 18.68 21.14 -21.73
C PRO A 608 17.51 20.93 -20.77
N ASP A 609 17.36 19.71 -20.27
CA ASP A 609 16.24 19.31 -19.40
C ASP A 609 16.45 19.65 -17.92
N SER A 610 17.65 20.11 -17.52
CA SER A 610 17.99 20.47 -16.13
C SER A 610 18.84 21.74 -16.07
N PRO A 611 18.68 22.58 -15.01
CA PRO A 611 19.50 23.79 -14.83
C PRO A 611 20.99 23.51 -14.72
N LEU A 612 21.40 22.30 -14.29
CA LEU A 612 22.80 21.87 -14.26
C LEU A 612 23.38 21.68 -15.67
N CYS A 613 22.54 21.37 -16.67
CA CYS A 613 22.96 21.15 -18.05
C CYS A 613 23.45 22.42 -18.75
N SER A 614 23.00 23.59 -18.26
CA SER A 614 23.34 24.91 -18.80
C SER A 614 24.20 25.73 -17.84
N LYS A 615 24.59 25.16 -16.68
CA LYS A 615 25.35 25.87 -15.66
C LYS A 615 26.79 26.09 -16.12
N THR A 616 27.20 27.35 -16.16
CA THR A 616 28.61 27.73 -16.33
C THR A 616 29.13 28.17 -14.98
N CYS A 617 30.25 27.59 -14.53
CA CYS A 617 30.88 27.93 -13.26
C CYS A 617 31.39 29.38 -13.28
N THR A 618 30.53 30.32 -12.91
CA THR A 618 30.88 31.74 -12.75
C THR A 618 31.33 31.99 -11.32
N MET A 619 32.49 32.61 -11.16
CA MET A 619 33.04 32.96 -9.84
C MET A 619 32.25 34.14 -9.27
N SER A 620 31.14 33.91 -8.58
CA SER A 620 30.44 34.95 -7.82
C SER A 620 30.01 34.46 -6.43
N ARG A 621 30.16 35.37 -5.46
CA ARG A 621 30.00 35.17 -4.02
C ARG A 621 28.55 34.80 -3.65
N LYS A 622 28.43 33.80 -2.75
CA LYS A 622 27.28 33.45 -1.88
C LYS A 622 25.91 33.96 -2.36
N ARG A 623 25.15 33.08 -3.00
CA ARG A 623 23.68 33.11 -2.88
C ARG A 623 23.26 31.96 -1.96
N ARG A 624 22.47 32.36 -0.97
CA ARG A 624 21.74 31.63 0.07
C ARG A 624 21.29 30.24 -0.43
N ASP A 625 21.46 29.20 0.40
CA ASP A 625 21.05 27.82 0.14
C ASP A 625 19.66 27.79 -0.51
N GLU A 626 19.63 27.48 -1.82
CA GLU A 626 18.40 27.12 -2.50
C GLU A 626 17.99 25.75 -1.97
N ILE A 627 16.79 25.72 -1.42
CA ILE A 627 16.04 24.54 -1.00
C ILE A 627 16.31 23.41 -2.00
N HIS A 628 16.79 22.28 -1.48
CA HIS A 628 17.01 21.03 -2.21
C HIS A 628 15.67 20.57 -2.81
N THR A 629 15.33 21.09 -3.99
CA THR A 629 14.33 20.47 -4.86
C THR A 629 14.87 19.10 -5.20
N ASP A 630 14.11 18.06 -4.90
CA ASP A 630 14.39 16.67 -5.21
C ASP A 630 14.91 16.57 -6.67
N LYS A 631 16.24 16.48 -6.82
CA LYS A 631 16.93 16.46 -8.11
C LYS A 631 16.99 14.99 -8.52
N ASP A 632 16.47 14.70 -9.72
CA ASP A 632 16.47 13.41 -10.43
C ASP A 632 17.92 12.97 -10.79
N SER A 633 18.76 12.80 -9.77
CA SER A 633 20.20 12.61 -9.84
C SER A 633 20.56 11.23 -9.28
N THR A 634 21.47 10.53 -9.94
CA THR A 634 21.80 9.14 -9.61
C THR A 634 23.11 9.07 -8.83
N LEU A 635 23.05 8.46 -7.65
CA LEU A 635 24.19 8.26 -6.75
C LEU A 635 25.02 7.03 -7.17
N VAL A 636 26.34 7.18 -7.19
CA VAL A 636 27.31 6.10 -7.39
C VAL A 636 28.43 6.17 -6.36
N SER A 637 28.96 5.02 -5.98
CA SER A 637 30.10 4.88 -5.07
C SER A 637 31.23 4.09 -5.70
N LEU A 638 32.44 4.23 -5.16
CA LEU A 638 33.52 3.29 -5.48
C LEU A 638 33.20 1.87 -4.95
N PRO A 639 33.75 0.82 -5.58
CA PRO A 639 33.58 -0.56 -5.11
C PRO A 639 34.10 -0.86 -3.70
N GLY A 640 35.08 -0.08 -3.22
CA GLY A 640 35.65 -0.24 -1.88
C GLY A 640 36.33 1.04 -1.38
N PRO A 641 36.81 1.04 -0.12
CA PRO A 641 37.41 2.22 0.50
C PRO A 641 38.85 2.45 0.04
N ILE A 642 39.29 3.70 0.19
CA ILE A 642 40.68 4.10 -0.01
C ILE A 642 41.32 4.27 1.38
N ILE A 643 42.47 3.64 1.61
CA ILE A 643 43.27 3.82 2.81
C ILE A 643 44.27 4.95 2.55
N ILE A 644 44.28 5.96 3.41
CA ILE A 644 45.22 7.07 3.33
C ILE A 644 46.25 6.94 4.45
N LEU A 645 47.52 6.85 4.07
CA LEU A 645 48.65 6.76 4.99
C LEU A 645 49.43 8.08 5.03
N GLU A 646 50.00 8.36 6.20
CA GLU A 646 51.09 9.33 6.33
C GLU A 646 52.36 8.73 5.73
N ALA A 647 53.13 9.54 5.00
CA ALA A 647 54.27 9.09 4.18
C ALA A 647 55.35 8.29 4.97
N GLU A 648 55.42 8.43 6.28
CA GLU A 648 56.37 7.68 7.13
C GLU A 648 55.92 6.24 7.45
N LYS A 649 54.62 5.91 7.29
CA LYS A 649 54.06 4.57 7.58
C LYS A 649 53.91 3.66 6.36
N SER A 650 53.94 4.20 5.13
CA SER A 650 53.80 3.41 3.89
C SER A 650 54.98 2.47 3.65
N LEU A 651 56.20 2.92 3.97
CA LEU A 651 57.43 2.11 3.86
C LEU A 651 57.39 0.81 4.70
N ARG A 652 56.54 0.75 5.74
CA ARG A 652 56.42 -0.38 6.65
C ARG A 652 55.33 -1.39 6.23
N TYR A 653 54.44 -1.00 5.32
CA TYR A 653 53.34 -1.86 4.83
C TYR A 653 53.77 -2.74 3.65
N GLU A 654 54.64 -2.23 2.76
CA GLU A 654 55.22 -3.03 1.67
C GLU A 654 56.13 -4.15 2.20
N ASP A 655 56.84 -3.94 3.31
CA ASP A 655 57.70 -4.96 3.95
C ASP A 655 56.87 -6.15 4.51
N LEU A 656 55.69 -5.88 5.08
CA LEU A 656 54.81 -6.91 5.66
C LEU A 656 54.13 -7.80 4.61
N GLN A 657 54.00 -7.34 3.37
CA GLN A 657 53.34 -8.10 2.30
C GLN A 657 54.29 -9.09 1.61
N ASN A 658 55.61 -8.92 1.78
CA ASN A 658 56.63 -9.79 1.22
C ASN A 658 56.96 -11.01 2.11
N ASP A 659 56.72 -10.94 3.42
CA ASP A 659 57.02 -12.03 4.36
C ASP A 659 56.02 -13.22 4.32
N ASP A 660 54.82 -13.04 3.75
CA ASP A 660 53.75 -14.05 3.79
C ASP A 660 53.84 -15.10 2.65
N VAL A 661 54.81 -14.98 1.74
CA VAL A 661 54.92 -15.85 0.55
C VAL A 661 55.90 -17.03 0.74
N ASP A 662 56.87 -16.94 1.65
CA ASP A 662 57.92 -17.97 1.77
C ASP A 662 57.59 -19.11 2.77
N HIS A 663 56.65 -18.93 3.69
CA HIS A 663 56.40 -19.91 4.76
C HIS A 663 55.36 -21.01 4.44
N LEU A 664 54.57 -20.87 3.38
CA LEU A 664 53.56 -21.88 2.98
C LEU A 664 54.09 -22.96 2.03
N ALA A 665 55.20 -22.72 1.33
CA ALA A 665 55.77 -23.68 0.39
C ALA A 665 56.50 -24.86 1.06
N VAL A 666 57.04 -24.67 2.27
CA VAL A 666 57.85 -25.71 2.95
C VAL A 666 56.99 -26.76 3.66
N GLY A 667 55.79 -26.40 4.14
CA GLY A 667 54.90 -27.32 4.84
C GLY A 667 54.24 -28.37 3.95
N LEU A 668 53.82 -27.99 2.74
CA LEU A 668 53.05 -28.86 1.83
C LEU A 668 53.91 -29.92 1.13
N LEU A 669 55.21 -29.66 0.90
CA LEU A 669 56.11 -30.65 0.32
C LEU A 669 56.42 -31.82 1.28
N SER A 670 56.46 -31.56 2.59
CA SER A 670 56.76 -32.60 3.59
C SER A 670 55.66 -33.66 3.69
N VAL A 671 54.39 -33.25 3.59
CA VAL A 671 53.24 -34.16 3.70
C VAL A 671 53.09 -35.04 2.46
N ILE A 672 53.36 -34.50 1.26
CA ILE A 672 53.28 -35.25 0.00
C ILE A 672 54.36 -36.34 -0.05
N VAL A 673 55.57 -36.07 0.46
CA VAL A 673 56.65 -37.07 0.51
C VAL A 673 56.29 -38.22 1.46
N VAL A 674 55.69 -37.94 2.62
CA VAL A 674 55.27 -39.00 3.57
C VAL A 674 54.17 -39.89 2.98
N ILE A 675 53.21 -39.30 2.25
CA ILE A 675 52.15 -40.05 1.58
C ILE A 675 52.73 -40.89 0.43
N ALA A 676 53.65 -40.35 -0.37
CA ALA A 676 54.28 -41.10 -1.46
C ALA A 676 55.11 -42.29 -0.95
N VAL A 677 55.87 -42.12 0.15
CA VAL A 677 56.68 -43.19 0.74
C VAL A 677 55.80 -44.30 1.34
N SER A 678 54.70 -43.94 2.01
CA SER A 678 53.76 -44.94 2.56
C SER A 678 53.06 -45.75 1.46
N VAL A 679 52.68 -45.13 0.35
CA VAL A 679 52.10 -45.83 -0.81
C VAL A 679 53.13 -46.75 -1.47
N LEU A 680 54.40 -46.31 -1.62
CA LEU A 680 55.47 -47.14 -2.16
C LEU A 680 55.79 -48.36 -1.29
N ALA A 681 55.75 -48.22 0.04
CA ALA A 681 55.94 -49.34 0.96
C ALA A 681 54.81 -50.38 0.87
N VAL A 682 53.56 -49.93 0.67
CA VAL A 682 52.41 -50.83 0.46
C VAL A 682 52.50 -51.55 -0.88
N ILE A 683 52.95 -50.86 -1.93
CA ILE A 683 53.16 -51.47 -3.26
C ILE A 683 54.31 -52.49 -3.21
N LEU A 684 55.45 -52.16 -2.60
CA LEU A 684 56.58 -53.09 -2.49
C LEU A 684 56.26 -54.31 -1.63
N SER A 685 55.49 -54.16 -0.54
CA SER A 685 55.07 -55.29 0.30
C SER A 685 54.02 -56.19 -0.38
N SER A 686 53.16 -55.64 -1.25
CA SER A 686 52.24 -56.43 -2.07
C SER A 686 52.95 -57.18 -3.20
N VAL A 687 53.96 -56.57 -3.83
CA VAL A 687 54.82 -57.24 -4.85
C VAL A 687 55.69 -58.33 -4.22
N PHE A 688 56.24 -58.13 -3.03
CA PHE A 688 57.00 -59.17 -2.32
C PHE A 688 56.12 -60.35 -1.90
N LYS A 689 54.88 -60.10 -1.45
CA LYS A 689 53.90 -61.17 -1.16
C LYS A 689 53.44 -61.92 -2.40
N TRP A 690 53.43 -61.27 -3.56
CA TRP A 690 53.11 -61.89 -4.85
C TRP A 690 54.24 -62.81 -5.33
N ASN A 691 55.50 -62.36 -5.23
CA ASN A 691 56.66 -63.15 -5.64
C ASN A 691 56.98 -64.33 -4.70
N SER A 692 56.48 -64.34 -3.46
CA SER A 692 56.65 -65.49 -2.55
C SER A 692 55.62 -66.63 -2.76
N LYS A 693 54.61 -66.47 -3.62
CA LYS A 693 53.56 -67.49 -3.87
C LYS A 693 53.60 -68.13 -5.26
N CYS A 694 54.48 -67.70 -6.15
CA CYS A 694 54.73 -68.34 -7.44
C CYS A 694 56.22 -68.63 -7.60
N GLY A 695 56.67 -69.72 -6.98
CA GLY A 695 58.08 -70.10 -7.04
C GLY A 695 58.46 -71.26 -6.13
N ARG A 696 57.89 -72.45 -6.38
CA ARG A 696 58.66 -73.71 -6.44
C ARG A 696 57.76 -74.84 -7.00
N PRO A 697 58.36 -75.74 -7.78
CA PRO A 697 57.69 -76.69 -8.69
C PRO A 697 56.93 -77.81 -7.98
#